data_AF-A0A957E4G9-F1
#
_entry.id   AF-A0A957E4G9-F1
#
_cell.length_a   1.000
_cell.length_b   1.000
_cell.length_c   1.000
_cell.angle_alpha   90.00
_cell.angle_beta   90.00
_cell.angle_gamma   90.00
#
_symmetry.space_group_name_H-M   'P 1'
#
loop_
_entity.id
_entity.type
_entity.pdbx_description
1 polymer ?
#
loop_
_entity_poly.entity_id
_entity_poly.type
_entity_poly.pdbx_seq_one_letter_code
_entity_poly.pdbx_strand_id
1 'polypeptide(L)'
;MTQKQPINSKNSVWFSRFMHPAWVVALGISISFGLGVYTLLGQYIRTNSFKPIAGAFLIMMVIAVPFILTYAERVSVIAGKGGAYIIARSSGRLWLTYLSGWLLIGGVICLMTLLAWGVALHLSLLVEQLFETQLDLILTTVAVIIFVTLNSLLGGRIGWKVRSRIIYIGIAFFCVLLVRAAFVPDELNQSAHFVTFSGSTVELAAYISVCLWGLLLILGVRDKIRHPKRNILPALILTIIIAGLLGFIAATIIFKYPLNTQTLTPLLNIIIAYNLLPGFSAVTIVYALVGIALTLIGLNRALVYGLDLFDVMSEDGFFPQSLRKLTGKYETPLFHLLFLAAICGILLQLNSIMVICGLAVTAFAWASALVHLPDLTRNKRDLSQNRFPKLPFHPLFPGITVATAVFIPFVYPTSILMSVGIWIGLSLLYYVGYARQSGIAVRKDHLTIGLDHAAQQTAVTRAGFRVMASITNPETAPALIQMGVRVAALHEGILVVFQTLTLPEQMTASLQQEKAKKAIIELNNLVAPLDITAVTIQPLVRIAPRPTDGILEAIREEEINLLLIGWEDKHLPDEIRPDPILNPIMRTAPCDIIILRHPLPTNPATVLIPTAGGSYAPQALKLAGQLFPATTTQLNLMHVSVDATENETAEEKLAATAAAAALKRPHTTQITNAASISAGILNAAENADVIFMGASKESFLDRAYFGGLPVKIAYKSEKPTVMVRSYEPVRHAFWESIWFLLADRLPTLTTDQRDEVVDYMQASAQPTIDFFVLIFLAAVIASLGLLQSSAAVIIGAMLVAPLMSPILAMAMSIVKGDLQLLAVSSEATIKGVAVAIMVGVGIVVISPIDALTSEILARTSPNVLDLMVALASGAAAGYALSRKEVAAALPGVAIAAALVPPLCVVGIGLGTTQFSVALGASLLFATNLIAIILAAALTFLALGFQPQRDERNRLTRGLKVTAVALIFISIILVITTVITVRQLNQEKNVAAIFTSEIVARAADVEDIQISRQGNSYTITALVLNYDNSTLTTSEIEEIQTELDQAVGGPVQVFMTILPATRGDLDNSDNLIQLNETFQKAVKEQNAVIESYTPSKQGDHYLINATLITENTDSFSDAVLLKLQTELSESIQAPVALQIVVLEGLPKNLQAVPLPTSTPKLK
;
A
#
# COMPACT_ATOMS: atom_id res chain seq x y z
N MET A 1 43.82 33.25 -26.28
CA MET A 1 45.04 32.72 -25.64
C MET A 1 44.74 31.34 -25.10
N THR A 2 45.34 30.33 -25.71
CA THR A 2 45.22 28.91 -25.40
C THR A 2 46.10 28.57 -24.20
N GLN A 3 45.52 28.48 -23.01
CA GLN A 3 46.08 27.68 -21.91
C GLN A 3 45.25 26.41 -21.80
N LYS A 4 45.78 25.31 -22.35
CA LYS A 4 45.34 23.96 -22.00
C LYS A 4 45.73 23.74 -20.54
N GLN A 5 44.78 23.92 -19.62
CA GLN A 5 44.91 23.37 -18.28
C GLN A 5 44.84 21.84 -18.35
N PRO A 6 45.64 21.10 -17.57
CA PRO A 6 45.54 19.65 -17.51
C PRO A 6 44.17 19.25 -16.93
N ILE A 7 43.44 18.46 -17.71
CA ILE A 7 42.11 17.93 -17.39
C ILE A 7 42.25 16.98 -16.19
N ASN A 8 41.73 17.37 -15.03
CA ASN A 8 41.78 16.56 -13.82
C ASN A 8 40.59 15.57 -13.81
N SER A 9 40.72 14.44 -14.52
CA SER A 9 39.68 13.41 -14.66
C SER A 9 39.53 12.46 -13.45
N LYS A 10 40.00 12.85 -12.25
CA LYS A 10 40.21 11.90 -11.14
C LYS A 10 39.13 11.85 -10.04
N ASN A 11 38.11 12.72 -10.04
CA ASN A 11 37.14 12.78 -8.92
C ASN A 11 35.69 12.77 -9.42
N SER A 12 35.04 11.61 -9.49
CA SER A 12 33.62 11.52 -9.88
C SER A 12 32.75 10.96 -8.74
N VAL A 13 31.98 11.85 -8.10
CA VAL A 13 30.90 11.47 -7.18
C VAL A 13 29.67 11.12 -8.00
N TRP A 14 29.21 9.87 -7.93
CA TRP A 14 27.99 9.44 -8.62
C TRP A 14 26.86 9.23 -7.62
N PHE A 15 25.67 9.72 -7.97
CA PHE A 15 24.43 9.34 -7.30
C PHE A 15 24.02 7.96 -7.81
N SER A 16 23.64 7.06 -6.90
CA SER A 16 23.00 5.80 -7.28
C SER A 16 21.70 6.11 -8.00
N ARG A 17 21.62 5.64 -9.25
CA ARG A 17 20.43 5.53 -10.07
C ARG A 17 19.65 4.27 -9.68
N PHE A 18 19.11 4.24 -8.47
CA PHE A 18 18.41 3.07 -7.96
C PHE A 18 16.91 3.05 -8.30
N MET A 19 16.32 4.19 -8.66
CA MET A 19 14.87 4.30 -8.82
C MET A 19 14.39 3.61 -10.10
N HIS A 20 13.59 2.56 -9.90
CA HIS A 20 12.89 1.87 -10.98
C HIS A 20 11.85 2.81 -11.62
N PRO A 21 11.59 2.73 -12.95
CA PRO A 21 10.62 3.60 -13.63
C PRO A 21 9.24 3.62 -12.97
N ALA A 22 8.75 2.47 -12.52
CA ALA A 22 7.49 2.38 -11.78
C ALA A 22 7.50 3.18 -10.46
N TRP A 23 8.63 3.31 -9.77
CA TRP A 23 8.69 4.11 -8.55
C TRP A 23 8.70 5.62 -8.85
N VAL A 24 9.29 6.00 -9.98
CA VAL A 24 9.27 7.39 -10.48
C VAL A 24 7.86 7.80 -10.85
N VAL A 25 7.14 6.94 -11.55
CA VAL A 25 5.73 7.14 -11.89
C VAL A 25 4.89 7.29 -10.62
N ALA A 26 5.06 6.39 -9.64
CA ALA A 26 4.36 6.49 -8.36
C ALA A 26 4.62 7.82 -7.64
N LEU A 27 5.87 8.31 -7.65
CA LEU A 27 6.24 9.60 -7.08
C LEU A 27 5.44 10.74 -7.72
N GLY A 28 5.37 10.79 -9.05
CA GLY A 28 4.54 11.79 -9.74
C GLY A 28 3.06 11.67 -9.37
N ILE A 29 2.54 10.44 -9.38
CA ILE A 29 1.12 10.15 -9.10
C ILE A 29 0.72 10.53 -7.67
N SER A 30 1.61 10.40 -6.67
CA SER A 30 1.27 10.81 -5.29
C SER A 30 0.80 12.27 -5.18
N ILE A 31 1.21 13.14 -6.10
CA ILE A 31 0.73 14.53 -6.17
C ILE A 31 -0.35 14.68 -7.24
N SER A 32 -0.06 14.29 -8.48
CA SER A 32 -0.99 14.51 -9.59
C SER A 32 -2.34 13.83 -9.35
N PHE A 33 -2.34 12.63 -8.81
CA PHE A 33 -3.56 11.92 -8.41
C PHE A 33 -3.91 12.20 -6.94
N GLY A 34 -2.96 12.03 -6.01
CA GLY A 34 -3.25 12.14 -4.57
C GLY A 34 -3.79 13.50 -4.14
N LEU A 35 -3.18 14.60 -4.61
CA LEU A 35 -3.70 15.94 -4.36
C LEU A 35 -4.78 16.31 -5.39
N GLY A 36 -4.44 16.21 -6.68
CA GLY A 36 -5.25 16.78 -7.75
C GLY A 36 -6.59 16.09 -7.99
N VAL A 37 -6.67 14.77 -7.80
CA VAL A 37 -7.88 13.98 -8.07
C VAL A 37 -8.51 13.48 -6.77
N TYR A 38 -7.74 12.86 -5.90
CA TYR A 38 -8.28 12.21 -4.70
C TYR A 38 -8.75 13.21 -3.64
N THR A 39 -8.02 14.33 -3.49
CA THR A 39 -8.25 15.31 -2.43
C THR A 39 -9.06 16.53 -2.90
N LEU A 40 -8.64 17.17 -3.98
CA LEU A 40 -9.23 18.46 -4.39
C LEU A 40 -10.51 18.34 -5.24
N LEU A 41 -10.90 17.13 -5.64
CA LEU A 41 -12.07 16.94 -6.49
C LEU A 41 -13.38 17.45 -5.87
N GLY A 42 -13.60 17.25 -4.57
CA GLY A 42 -14.75 17.84 -3.88
C GLY A 42 -14.71 19.36 -3.85
N GLN A 43 -13.51 19.95 -3.68
CA GLN A 43 -13.34 21.39 -3.71
C GLN A 43 -13.67 21.99 -5.10
N TYR A 44 -13.29 21.30 -6.16
CA TYR A 44 -13.62 21.69 -7.53
C TYR A 44 -15.12 21.71 -7.80
N ILE A 45 -15.83 20.68 -7.34
CA ILE A 45 -17.29 20.58 -7.44
C ILE A 45 -17.95 21.74 -6.70
N ARG A 46 -17.52 22.00 -5.46
CA ARG A 46 -18.11 23.03 -4.60
C ARG A 46 -18.02 24.44 -5.20
N THR A 47 -16.95 24.71 -5.96
CA THR A 47 -16.72 26.04 -6.56
C THR A 47 -17.34 26.20 -7.95
N ASN A 48 -17.37 25.16 -8.79
CA ASN A 48 -17.71 25.29 -10.22
C ASN A 48 -18.91 24.45 -10.69
N SER A 49 -19.68 23.84 -9.78
CA SER A 49 -20.77 22.88 -10.09
C SER A 49 -20.28 21.61 -10.82
N PHE A 50 -21.13 20.59 -10.96
CA PHE A 50 -20.74 19.29 -11.55
C PHE A 50 -20.48 19.30 -13.06
N LYS A 51 -21.06 20.26 -13.81
CA LYS A 51 -21.18 20.20 -15.29
C LYS A 51 -19.87 20.24 -16.11
N PRO A 52 -18.82 21.01 -15.74
CA PRO A 52 -17.63 21.10 -16.59
C PRO A 52 -16.48 20.13 -16.20
N ILE A 53 -16.60 19.35 -15.13
CA ILE A 53 -15.45 18.71 -14.47
C ILE A 53 -14.77 17.66 -15.35
N ALA A 54 -15.54 16.80 -16.02
CA ALA A 54 -14.99 15.78 -16.90
C ALA A 54 -14.20 16.42 -18.06
N GLY A 55 -14.78 17.44 -18.72
CA GLY A 55 -14.08 18.18 -19.78
C GLY A 55 -12.79 18.86 -19.31
N ALA A 56 -12.78 19.37 -18.07
CA ALA A 56 -11.61 20.05 -17.50
C ALA A 56 -10.39 19.13 -17.33
N PHE A 57 -10.58 17.85 -16.99
CA PHE A 57 -9.48 16.87 -16.94
C PHE A 57 -8.86 16.58 -18.31
N LEU A 58 -9.69 16.52 -19.36
CA LEU A 58 -9.20 16.36 -20.74
C LEU A 58 -8.39 17.58 -21.19
N ILE A 59 -8.87 18.79 -20.92
CA ILE A 59 -8.15 20.03 -21.23
C ILE A 59 -6.82 20.07 -20.48
N MET A 60 -6.78 19.69 -19.19
CA MET A 60 -5.53 19.61 -18.43
C MET A 60 -4.51 18.64 -19.06
N MET A 61 -4.95 17.47 -19.54
CA MET A 61 -4.07 16.54 -20.25
C MET A 61 -3.47 17.15 -21.52
N VAL A 62 -4.25 17.94 -22.26
CA VAL A 62 -3.76 18.66 -23.46
C VAL A 62 -2.77 19.76 -23.06
N ILE A 63 -3.10 20.56 -22.04
CA ILE A 63 -2.22 21.60 -21.49
C ILE A 63 -0.87 21.02 -21.06
N ALA A 64 -0.85 19.79 -20.52
CA ALA A 64 0.37 19.15 -20.02
C ALA A 64 1.38 18.77 -21.11
N VAL A 65 0.93 18.44 -22.32
CA VAL A 65 1.77 17.94 -23.43
C VAL A 65 2.98 18.84 -23.71
N PRO A 66 2.84 20.16 -23.94
CA PRO A 66 3.99 21.02 -24.21
C PRO A 66 4.99 21.03 -23.05
N PHE A 67 4.54 21.08 -21.79
CA PHE A 67 5.43 21.02 -20.62
C PHE A 67 6.21 19.70 -20.56
N ILE A 68 5.55 18.56 -20.74
CA ILE A 68 6.19 17.24 -20.70
C ILE A 68 7.31 17.15 -21.74
N LEU A 69 7.00 17.57 -22.97
CA LEU A 69 7.93 17.50 -24.10
C LEU A 69 9.14 18.41 -23.91
N THR A 70 8.93 19.68 -23.51
CA THR A 70 10.04 20.62 -23.32
C THR A 70 10.90 20.29 -22.11
N TYR A 71 10.29 19.85 -20.99
CA TYR A 71 11.06 19.40 -19.85
C TYR A 71 11.87 18.14 -20.17
N ALA A 72 11.28 17.15 -20.85
CA ALA A 72 11.98 15.92 -21.22
C ALA A 72 13.19 16.21 -22.13
N GLU A 73 13.05 17.09 -23.12
CA GLU A 73 14.17 17.47 -24.00
C GLU A 73 15.32 18.08 -23.18
N ARG A 74 15.04 19.04 -22.29
CA ARG A 74 16.08 19.77 -21.54
C ARG A 74 16.76 18.91 -20.49
N VAL A 75 16.00 18.09 -19.79
CA VAL A 75 16.49 17.24 -18.71
C VAL A 75 17.40 16.12 -19.22
N SER A 76 17.25 15.73 -20.49
CA SER A 76 18.14 14.75 -21.14
C SER A 76 19.56 15.26 -21.38
N VAL A 77 19.75 16.59 -21.39
CA VAL A 77 21.03 17.25 -21.74
C VAL A 77 21.70 17.87 -20.51
N ILE A 78 20.93 18.58 -19.70
CA ILE A 78 21.45 19.35 -18.57
C ILE A 78 21.55 18.40 -17.38
N ALA A 79 22.74 18.12 -16.86
CA ALA A 79 22.92 17.31 -15.64
C ALA A 79 22.97 18.20 -14.38
N GLY A 80 22.73 17.62 -13.19
CA GLY A 80 22.79 18.30 -11.89
C GLY A 80 21.53 18.21 -11.03
N LYS A 81 21.60 18.77 -9.81
CA LYS A 81 20.57 18.77 -8.75
C LYS A 81 19.85 20.10 -8.60
N GLY A 82 18.54 20.08 -8.28
CA GLY A 82 17.69 21.27 -8.20
C GLY A 82 16.50 21.32 -9.19
N GLY A 83 16.18 20.23 -9.88
CA GLY A 83 14.99 20.17 -10.76
C GLY A 83 14.98 21.23 -11.88
N ALA A 84 13.86 21.94 -12.03
CA ALA A 84 13.70 22.96 -13.08
C ALA A 84 14.61 24.18 -12.92
N TYR A 85 15.02 24.51 -11.69
CA TYR A 85 15.92 25.63 -11.41
C TYR A 85 17.25 25.52 -12.16
N ILE A 86 17.78 24.30 -12.31
CA ILE A 86 19.05 24.06 -13.01
C ILE A 86 18.95 24.41 -14.49
N ILE A 87 17.77 24.19 -15.08
CA ILE A 87 17.53 24.51 -16.48
C ILE A 87 17.64 26.03 -16.65
N ALA A 88 17.04 26.81 -15.75
CA ALA A 88 17.21 28.26 -15.71
C ALA A 88 18.66 28.69 -15.39
N ARG A 89 19.36 28.00 -14.48
CA ARG A 89 20.78 28.22 -14.16
C ARG A 89 21.68 28.05 -15.38
N SER A 90 21.39 27.07 -16.23
CA SER A 90 22.13 26.78 -17.47
C SER A 90 22.06 27.89 -18.52
N SER A 91 21.11 28.83 -18.40
CA SER A 91 21.01 29.99 -19.29
C SER A 91 22.14 31.02 -19.08
N GLY A 92 22.85 30.94 -17.96
CA GLY A 92 23.88 31.90 -17.55
C GLY A 92 23.34 33.25 -17.06
N ARG A 93 22.04 33.55 -17.25
CA ARG A 93 21.44 34.83 -16.86
C ARG A 93 21.04 34.86 -15.38
N LEU A 94 21.76 35.65 -14.57
CA LEU A 94 21.60 35.70 -13.12
C LEU A 94 20.16 36.00 -12.66
N TRP A 95 19.54 37.05 -13.22
CA TRP A 95 18.19 37.47 -12.84
C TRP A 95 17.13 36.40 -13.14
N LEU A 96 17.27 35.70 -14.27
CA LEU A 96 16.35 34.66 -14.71
C LEU A 96 16.48 33.42 -13.81
N THR A 97 17.71 33.04 -13.47
CA THR A 97 17.98 31.98 -12.49
C THR A 97 17.35 32.31 -11.14
N TYR A 98 17.59 33.50 -10.61
CA TYR A 98 17.03 33.93 -9.33
C TYR A 98 15.50 33.94 -9.32
N LEU A 99 14.88 34.63 -10.28
CA LEU A 99 13.42 34.84 -10.31
C LEU A 99 12.67 33.51 -10.51
N SER A 100 13.19 32.62 -11.37
CA SER A 100 12.61 31.28 -11.53
C SER A 100 12.69 30.46 -10.24
N GLY A 101 13.82 30.49 -9.53
CA GLY A 101 13.96 29.84 -8.22
C GLY A 101 13.02 30.42 -7.17
N TRP A 102 12.88 31.74 -7.12
CA TRP A 102 11.99 32.44 -6.19
C TRP A 102 10.50 32.10 -6.39
N LEU A 103 10.06 32.03 -7.65
CA LEU A 103 8.70 31.58 -7.99
C LEU A 103 8.49 30.11 -7.63
N LEU A 104 9.47 29.25 -7.92
CA LEU A 104 9.39 27.83 -7.54
C LEU A 104 9.32 27.65 -6.02
N ILE A 105 10.06 28.43 -5.22
CA ILE A 105 9.96 28.39 -3.74
C ILE A 105 8.53 28.74 -3.31
N GLY A 106 7.97 29.86 -3.78
CA GLY A 106 6.60 30.26 -3.45
C GLY A 106 5.57 29.21 -3.85
N GLY A 107 5.74 28.62 -5.03
CA GLY A 107 4.89 27.54 -5.53
C GLY A 107 4.97 26.25 -4.69
N VAL A 108 6.18 25.86 -4.25
CA VAL A 108 6.37 24.68 -3.38
C VAL A 108 5.74 24.90 -2.01
N ILE A 109 5.83 26.12 -1.45
CA ILE A 109 5.15 26.47 -0.19
C ILE A 109 3.63 26.29 -0.36
N CYS A 110 3.05 26.84 -1.42
CA CYS A 110 1.61 26.67 -1.69
C CYS A 110 1.24 25.18 -1.84
N LEU A 111 2.06 24.41 -2.57
CA LEU A 111 1.86 22.97 -2.76
C LEU A 111 1.93 22.20 -1.42
N MET A 112 2.88 22.54 -0.55
CA MET A 112 2.99 21.94 0.79
C MET A 112 1.75 22.25 1.64
N THR A 113 1.24 23.47 1.61
CA THR A 113 -0.01 23.83 2.31
C THR A 113 -1.20 23.00 1.80
N LEU A 114 -1.34 22.85 0.47
CA LEU A 114 -2.41 22.05 -0.13
C LEU A 114 -2.32 20.57 0.25
N LEU A 115 -1.12 19.99 0.23
CA LEU A 115 -0.89 18.60 0.62
C LEU A 115 -1.14 18.37 2.11
N ALA A 116 -0.73 19.30 2.97
CA ALA A 116 -1.00 19.25 4.40
C ALA A 116 -2.51 19.35 4.69
N TRP A 117 -3.22 20.22 3.97
CA TRP A 117 -4.67 20.30 4.05
C TRP A 117 -5.34 19.01 3.61
N GLY A 118 -4.81 18.36 2.56
CA GLY A 118 -5.24 17.05 2.14
C GLY A 118 -5.08 15.98 3.21
N VAL A 119 -3.94 15.94 3.91
CA VAL A 119 -3.75 15.03 5.06
C VAL A 119 -4.77 15.35 6.16
N ALA A 120 -4.97 16.64 6.48
CA ALA A 120 -5.90 17.07 7.52
C ALA A 120 -7.36 16.70 7.21
N LEU A 121 -7.80 16.81 5.95
CA LEU A 121 -9.13 16.39 5.50
C LEU A 121 -9.36 14.91 5.79
N HIS A 122 -8.42 14.06 5.38
CA HIS A 122 -8.54 12.62 5.57
C HIS A 122 -8.35 12.18 7.02
N LEU A 123 -7.53 12.91 7.79
CA LEU A 123 -7.40 12.70 9.23
C LEU A 123 -8.69 13.06 9.97
N SER A 124 -9.35 14.15 9.59
CA SER A 124 -10.66 14.54 10.14
C SER A 124 -11.72 13.47 9.88
N LEU A 125 -11.79 12.94 8.64
CA LEU A 125 -12.68 11.83 8.30
C LEU A 125 -12.40 10.57 9.14
N LEU A 126 -11.13 10.25 9.39
CA LEU A 126 -10.76 9.10 10.21
C LEU A 126 -11.19 9.28 11.67
N VAL A 127 -11.00 10.49 12.22
CA VAL A 127 -11.34 10.79 13.62
C VAL A 127 -12.85 10.88 13.81
N GLU A 128 -13.58 11.48 12.88
CA GLU A 128 -15.05 11.49 12.89
C GLU A 128 -15.60 10.06 12.86
N GLN A 129 -15.04 9.18 12.02
CA GLN A 129 -15.49 7.79 11.93
C GLN A 129 -15.15 6.92 13.15
N LEU A 130 -14.05 7.20 13.86
CA LEU A 130 -13.57 6.40 14.99
C LEU A 130 -14.03 6.93 16.36
N PHE A 131 -14.21 8.24 16.49
CA PHE A 131 -14.44 8.94 17.75
C PHE A 131 -15.66 9.87 17.70
N GLU A 132 -16.42 9.89 16.60
CA GLU A 132 -17.60 10.75 16.42
C GLU A 132 -17.34 12.24 16.68
N THR A 133 -16.07 12.66 16.49
CA THR A 133 -15.60 14.01 16.79
C THR A 133 -15.10 14.69 15.53
N GLN A 134 -15.57 15.90 15.25
CA GLN A 134 -15.10 16.69 14.11
C GLN A 134 -13.87 17.52 14.48
N LEU A 135 -12.83 17.43 13.65
CA LEU A 135 -11.62 18.24 13.82
C LEU A 135 -11.70 19.53 13.02
N ASP A 136 -11.24 20.63 13.63
CA ASP A 136 -11.02 21.88 12.89
C ASP A 136 -9.93 21.68 11.83
N LEU A 137 -10.31 21.91 10.58
CA LEU A 137 -9.47 21.57 9.43
C LEU A 137 -8.23 22.46 9.32
N ILE A 138 -8.33 23.73 9.73
CA ILE A 138 -7.22 24.68 9.68
C ILE A 138 -6.19 24.31 10.75
N LEU A 139 -6.64 24.13 11.99
CA LEU A 139 -5.78 23.75 13.11
C LEU A 139 -5.09 22.41 12.85
N THR A 140 -5.84 21.43 12.33
CA THR A 140 -5.30 20.12 11.98
C THR A 140 -4.24 20.21 10.89
N THR A 141 -4.43 21.08 9.89
CA THR A 141 -3.43 21.31 8.83
C THR A 141 -2.14 21.89 9.40
N VAL A 142 -2.24 22.87 10.32
CA VAL A 142 -1.08 23.43 11.02
C VAL A 142 -0.35 22.35 11.84
N ALA A 143 -1.10 21.50 12.55
CA ALA A 143 -0.54 20.38 13.29
C ALA A 143 0.20 19.38 12.39
N VAL A 144 -0.35 19.06 11.21
CA VAL A 144 0.32 18.20 10.21
C VAL A 144 1.64 18.83 9.72
N ILE A 145 1.67 20.13 9.44
CA ILE A 145 2.90 20.83 9.02
C ILE A 145 3.96 20.74 10.12
N ILE A 146 3.58 20.98 11.38
CA ILE A 146 4.48 20.85 12.53
C ILE A 146 4.99 19.41 12.65
N PHE A 147 4.10 18.42 12.58
CA PHE A 147 4.45 17.01 12.66
C PHE A 147 5.45 16.60 11.58
N VAL A 148 5.23 16.99 10.31
CA VAL A 148 6.14 16.67 9.21
C VAL A 148 7.49 17.37 9.36
N THR A 149 7.49 18.60 9.86
CA THR A 149 8.71 19.37 10.17
C THR A 149 9.53 18.65 11.25
N LEU A 150 8.90 18.23 12.35
CA LEU A 150 9.54 17.49 13.43
C LEU A 150 10.05 16.11 12.97
N ASN A 151 9.24 15.37 12.20
CA ASN A 151 9.63 14.07 11.64
C ASN A 151 10.85 14.21 10.70
N SER A 152 10.96 15.33 9.99
CA SER A 152 12.13 15.61 9.14
C SER A 152 13.41 15.81 9.95
N LEU A 153 13.33 16.34 11.16
CA LEU A 153 14.46 16.42 12.11
C LEU A 153 14.82 15.05 12.71
N LEU A 154 13.87 14.12 12.79
CA LEU A 154 14.06 12.75 13.32
C LEU A 154 14.49 11.73 12.25
N GLY A 155 14.39 12.07 10.96
CA GLY A 155 15.03 11.38 9.83
C GLY A 155 14.47 9.98 9.54
N GLY A 156 13.17 9.88 9.28
CA GLY A 156 12.51 8.63 8.87
C GLY A 156 13.06 8.03 7.57
N ARG A 157 13.28 6.71 7.55
CA ARG A 157 13.86 5.96 6.41
C ARG A 157 12.90 4.91 5.83
N ILE A 158 11.82 5.36 5.18
CA ILE A 158 10.97 4.47 4.38
C ILE A 158 11.56 4.34 2.98
N GLY A 159 11.91 3.12 2.57
CA GLY A 159 12.47 2.87 1.24
C GLY A 159 11.45 3.12 0.11
N TRP A 160 11.95 3.60 -1.05
CA TRP A 160 11.14 3.92 -2.23
C TRP A 160 10.29 2.75 -2.76
N LYS A 161 10.77 1.51 -2.60
CA LYS A 161 10.01 0.29 -2.92
C LYS A 161 8.72 0.16 -2.09
N VAL A 162 8.74 0.58 -0.82
CA VAL A 162 7.57 0.52 0.06
C VAL A 162 6.60 1.64 -0.27
N ARG A 163 7.09 2.88 -0.41
CA ARG A 163 6.26 4.05 -0.76
C ARG A 163 5.51 3.84 -2.07
N SER A 164 6.20 3.37 -3.11
CA SER A 164 5.58 3.10 -4.42
C SER A 164 4.48 2.04 -4.34
N ARG A 165 4.65 0.99 -3.52
CA ARG A 165 3.61 -0.02 -3.30
C ARG A 165 2.38 0.57 -2.62
N ILE A 166 2.56 1.38 -1.58
CA ILE A 166 1.45 2.07 -0.90
C ILE A 166 0.66 2.92 -1.90
N ILE A 167 1.34 3.66 -2.77
CA ILE A 167 0.70 4.48 -3.81
C ILE A 167 -0.09 3.60 -4.79
N TYR A 168 0.50 2.53 -5.33
CA TYR A 168 -0.20 1.64 -6.26
C TYR A 168 -1.38 0.90 -5.62
N ILE A 169 -1.26 0.49 -4.36
CA ILE A 169 -2.37 -0.09 -3.59
C ILE A 169 -3.49 0.94 -3.42
N GLY A 170 -3.16 2.19 -3.10
CA GLY A 170 -4.12 3.28 -3.00
C GLY A 170 -4.85 3.56 -4.32
N ILE A 171 -4.12 3.56 -5.45
CA ILE A 171 -4.73 3.69 -6.78
C ILE A 171 -5.63 2.50 -7.08
N ALA A 172 -5.18 1.27 -6.81
CA ALA A 172 -5.97 0.07 -7.02
C ALA A 172 -7.28 0.10 -6.21
N PHE A 173 -7.20 0.50 -4.94
CA PHE A 173 -8.36 0.72 -4.09
C PHE A 173 -9.30 1.76 -4.71
N PHE A 174 -8.80 2.92 -5.11
CA PHE A 174 -9.62 3.94 -5.78
C PHE A 174 -10.25 3.43 -7.08
N CYS A 175 -9.52 2.67 -7.90
CA CYS A 175 -10.08 2.04 -9.10
C CYS A 175 -11.22 1.07 -8.77
N VAL A 176 -11.09 0.28 -7.69
CA VAL A 176 -12.18 -0.60 -7.22
C VAL A 176 -13.41 0.23 -6.85
N LEU A 177 -13.23 1.37 -6.18
CA LEU A 177 -14.31 2.30 -5.86
C LEU A 177 -15.00 2.83 -7.13
N LEU A 178 -14.21 3.27 -8.12
CA LEU A 178 -14.75 3.74 -9.40
C LEU A 178 -15.52 2.66 -10.14
N VAL A 179 -14.97 1.44 -10.22
CA VAL A 179 -15.62 0.32 -10.90
C VAL A 179 -16.93 -0.02 -10.20
N ARG A 180 -16.94 -0.10 -8.87
CA ARG A 180 -18.18 -0.35 -8.11
C ARG A 180 -19.22 0.74 -8.34
N ALA A 181 -18.80 1.99 -8.24
CA ALA A 181 -19.69 3.11 -8.48
C ALA A 181 -20.23 3.16 -9.91
N ALA A 182 -19.49 2.69 -10.91
CA ALA A 182 -19.96 2.63 -12.28
C ALA A 182 -21.07 1.58 -12.53
N PHE A 183 -21.22 0.59 -11.64
CA PHE A 183 -22.23 -0.48 -11.76
C PHE A 183 -23.53 -0.18 -10.99
N VAL A 184 -23.64 0.96 -10.30
CA VAL A 184 -24.92 1.37 -9.69
C VAL A 184 -25.85 1.89 -10.77
N PRO A 185 -27.15 1.51 -10.78
CA PRO A 185 -28.13 2.04 -11.71
C PRO A 185 -28.12 3.57 -11.77
N ASP A 186 -28.28 4.12 -12.96
CA ASP A 186 -28.19 5.57 -13.19
C ASP A 186 -29.44 6.29 -12.66
N GLU A 187 -29.29 7.08 -11.60
CA GLU A 187 -30.27 8.09 -11.17
C GLU A 187 -29.92 9.43 -11.81
N LEU A 188 -30.13 9.51 -13.13
CA LEU A 188 -29.71 10.64 -13.97
C LEU A 188 -30.13 12.00 -13.38
N ASN A 189 -29.13 12.81 -13.02
CA ASN A 189 -29.32 14.22 -12.72
C ASN A 189 -29.76 14.93 -14.02
N GLN A 190 -31.05 15.31 -14.12
CA GLN A 190 -31.75 15.69 -15.37
C GLN A 190 -31.33 17.05 -15.98
N SER A 191 -30.03 17.34 -16.14
CA SER A 191 -29.60 18.54 -16.87
C SER A 191 -28.51 18.26 -17.91
N ALA A 192 -28.77 18.73 -19.13
CA ALA A 192 -28.05 18.39 -20.35
C ALA A 192 -26.57 18.83 -20.41
N HIS A 193 -25.82 18.05 -21.20
CA HIS A 193 -24.39 18.10 -21.58
C HIS A 193 -23.37 17.75 -20.49
N PHE A 194 -23.00 16.46 -20.48
CA PHE A 194 -21.96 15.83 -19.64
C PHE A 194 -20.53 16.38 -19.88
N VAL A 195 -20.21 16.74 -21.13
CA VAL A 195 -18.97 17.43 -21.51
C VAL A 195 -19.35 18.73 -22.18
N THR A 196 -19.23 19.83 -21.42
CA THR A 196 -19.35 21.18 -21.98
C THR A 196 -17.97 21.82 -22.04
N PHE A 197 -17.67 22.46 -23.16
CA PHE A 197 -16.48 23.29 -23.32
C PHE A 197 -16.92 24.76 -23.17
N SER A 198 -17.03 25.23 -21.92
CA SER A 198 -17.38 26.61 -21.58
C SER A 198 -16.17 27.33 -20.97
N GLY A 199 -16.30 28.64 -20.73
CA GLY A 199 -15.30 29.42 -19.97
C GLY A 199 -15.04 28.81 -18.57
N SER A 200 -16.07 28.30 -17.89
CA SER A 200 -15.92 27.64 -16.60
C SER A 200 -15.17 26.31 -16.68
N THR A 201 -15.26 25.58 -17.81
CA THR A 201 -14.43 24.39 -18.05
C THR A 201 -12.96 24.73 -18.17
N VAL A 202 -12.62 25.84 -18.83
CA VAL A 202 -11.24 26.31 -18.96
C VAL A 202 -10.69 26.80 -17.62
N GLU A 203 -11.48 27.54 -16.85
CA GLU A 203 -11.12 27.96 -15.49
C GLU A 203 -10.85 26.77 -14.58
N LEU A 204 -11.73 25.77 -14.61
CA LEU A 204 -11.53 24.59 -13.81
C LEU A 204 -10.31 23.77 -14.27
N ALA A 205 -10.06 23.67 -15.58
CA ALA A 205 -8.86 23.03 -16.12
C ALA A 205 -7.58 23.75 -15.67
N ALA A 206 -7.62 25.07 -15.52
CA ALA A 206 -6.52 25.83 -14.95
C ALA A 206 -6.26 25.39 -13.49
N TYR A 207 -7.27 25.30 -12.62
CA TYR A 207 -7.08 24.79 -11.26
C TYR A 207 -6.56 23.34 -11.22
N ILE A 208 -7.12 22.44 -12.03
CA ILE A 208 -6.68 21.04 -12.13
C ILE A 208 -5.23 20.94 -12.63
N SER A 209 -4.70 21.96 -13.31
CA SER A 209 -3.28 22.01 -13.71
C SER A 209 -2.30 22.03 -12.52
N VAL A 210 -2.78 22.12 -11.27
CA VAL A 210 -1.98 21.81 -10.08
C VAL A 210 -1.37 20.40 -10.14
N CYS A 211 -2.00 19.47 -10.87
CA CYS A 211 -1.47 18.14 -11.16
C CYS A 211 -0.09 18.16 -11.83
N LEU A 212 0.28 19.24 -12.54
CA LEU A 212 1.57 19.37 -13.21
C LEU A 212 2.75 19.47 -12.25
N TRP A 213 2.52 19.80 -10.98
CA TRP A 213 3.58 19.78 -9.95
C TRP A 213 4.23 18.39 -9.78
N GLY A 214 3.49 17.31 -10.08
CA GLY A 214 4.05 15.95 -10.10
C GLY A 214 5.21 15.80 -11.08
N LEU A 215 5.22 16.57 -12.19
CA LEU A 215 6.31 16.59 -13.16
C LEU A 215 7.60 17.11 -12.54
N LEU A 216 7.55 18.25 -11.83
CA LEU A 216 8.75 18.87 -11.23
C LEU A 216 9.40 17.98 -10.18
N LEU A 217 8.62 17.23 -9.41
CA LEU A 217 9.20 16.33 -8.40
C LEU A 217 9.88 15.11 -9.02
N ILE A 218 9.40 14.62 -10.16
CA ILE A 218 10.12 13.65 -11.00
C ILE A 218 11.45 14.24 -11.46
N LEU A 219 11.45 15.49 -11.95
CA LEU A 219 12.67 16.17 -12.37
C LEU A 219 13.65 16.37 -11.20
N GLY A 220 13.15 16.61 -10.00
CA GLY A 220 13.93 16.77 -8.78
C GLY A 220 14.66 15.50 -8.33
N VAL A 221 14.26 14.31 -8.81
CA VAL A 221 14.95 13.03 -8.52
C VAL A 221 15.63 12.42 -9.74
N ARG A 222 15.79 13.16 -10.84
CA ARG A 222 16.31 12.62 -12.11
C ARG A 222 17.63 11.85 -12.00
N ASP A 223 18.53 12.32 -11.12
CA ASP A 223 19.85 11.72 -10.93
C ASP A 223 19.78 10.38 -10.20
N LYS A 224 18.62 10.06 -9.60
CA LYS A 224 18.30 8.78 -8.95
C LYS A 224 17.57 7.81 -9.88
N ILE A 225 17.15 8.23 -11.09
CA ILE A 225 16.37 7.41 -12.02
C ILE A 225 17.28 6.47 -12.81
N ARG A 226 16.93 5.16 -12.87
CA ARG A 226 17.58 4.19 -13.76
C ARG A 226 17.40 4.60 -15.22
N HIS A 227 18.47 4.63 -15.99
CA HIS A 227 18.46 5.00 -17.41
C HIS A 227 17.61 6.26 -17.70
N PRO A 228 18.00 7.44 -17.16
CA PRO A 228 17.15 8.63 -17.15
C PRO A 228 16.73 9.07 -18.57
N LYS A 229 17.62 8.94 -19.56
CA LYS A 229 17.33 9.25 -20.97
C LYS A 229 16.15 8.47 -21.53
N ARG A 230 15.95 7.22 -21.13
CA ARG A 230 14.87 6.35 -21.63
C ARG A 230 13.61 6.45 -20.77
N ASN A 231 13.77 6.65 -19.46
CA ASN A 231 12.68 6.44 -18.50
C ASN A 231 12.02 7.73 -18.00
N ILE A 232 12.64 8.90 -18.16
CA ILE A 232 12.04 10.18 -17.73
C ILE A 232 10.80 10.52 -18.55
N LEU A 233 10.89 10.52 -19.88
CA LEU A 233 9.76 10.88 -20.74
C LEU A 233 8.53 9.97 -20.51
N PRO A 234 8.64 8.62 -20.51
CA PRO A 234 7.51 7.76 -20.19
C PRO A 234 6.96 8.02 -18.78
N ALA A 235 7.82 8.31 -17.79
CA ALA A 235 7.36 8.58 -16.44
C ALA A 235 6.53 9.87 -16.34
N LEU A 236 6.94 10.93 -17.03
CA LEU A 236 6.21 12.20 -17.11
C LEU A 236 4.84 12.01 -17.80
N ILE A 237 4.82 11.29 -18.94
CA ILE A 237 3.59 10.99 -19.69
C ILE A 237 2.63 10.16 -18.85
N LEU A 238 3.09 9.03 -18.30
CA LEU A 238 2.24 8.08 -17.60
C LEU A 238 1.65 8.67 -16.32
N THR A 239 2.38 9.56 -15.64
CA THR A 239 1.89 10.28 -14.45
C THR A 239 0.65 11.11 -14.77
N ILE A 240 0.69 11.90 -15.84
CA ILE A 240 -0.42 12.78 -16.22
C ILE A 240 -1.57 12.00 -16.86
N ILE A 241 -1.28 10.99 -17.68
CA ILE A 241 -2.33 10.13 -18.25
C ILE A 241 -3.12 9.42 -17.15
N ILE A 242 -2.45 8.82 -16.16
CA ILE A 242 -3.13 8.12 -15.07
C ILE A 242 -3.98 9.11 -14.25
N ALA A 243 -3.42 10.26 -13.84
CA ALA A 243 -4.17 11.24 -13.07
C ALA A 243 -5.36 11.82 -13.86
N GLY A 244 -5.15 12.17 -15.13
CA GLY A 244 -6.19 12.73 -16.00
C GLY A 244 -7.32 11.73 -16.29
N LEU A 245 -7.00 10.47 -16.61
CA LEU A 245 -8.00 9.44 -16.86
C LEU A 245 -8.79 9.07 -15.61
N LEU A 246 -8.12 8.88 -14.46
CA LEU A 246 -8.82 8.58 -13.21
C LEU A 246 -9.70 9.75 -12.76
N GLY A 247 -9.23 10.99 -12.93
CA GLY A 247 -10.03 12.19 -12.67
C GLY A 247 -11.24 12.31 -13.59
N PHE A 248 -11.05 12.05 -14.89
CA PHE A 248 -12.14 12.03 -15.87
C PHE A 248 -13.20 10.99 -15.52
N ILE A 249 -12.79 9.75 -15.22
CA ILE A 249 -13.70 8.65 -14.85
C ILE A 249 -14.42 8.98 -13.54
N ALA A 250 -13.71 9.47 -12.52
CA ALA A 250 -14.30 9.88 -11.25
C ALA A 250 -15.35 10.99 -11.46
N ALA A 251 -15.03 12.03 -12.24
CA ALA A 251 -15.97 13.09 -12.58
C ALA A 251 -17.19 12.57 -13.35
N THR A 252 -16.99 11.58 -14.23
CA THR A 252 -18.08 10.91 -14.98
C THR A 252 -19.05 10.22 -14.05
N ILE A 253 -18.52 9.44 -13.11
CA ILE A 253 -19.31 8.70 -12.13
C ILE A 253 -20.04 9.67 -11.21
N ILE A 254 -19.35 10.69 -10.71
CA ILE A 254 -19.93 11.70 -9.81
C ILE A 254 -21.11 12.42 -10.47
N PHE A 255 -21.04 12.71 -11.76
CA PHE A 255 -22.13 13.36 -12.49
C PHE A 255 -23.41 12.51 -12.56
N LYS A 256 -23.28 11.17 -12.50
CA LYS A 256 -24.43 10.26 -12.57
C LYS A 256 -25.34 10.29 -11.35
N TYR A 257 -24.84 10.76 -10.20
CA TYR A 257 -25.57 10.68 -8.93
C TYR A 257 -25.99 12.06 -8.40
N PRO A 258 -27.17 12.16 -7.77
CA PRO A 258 -27.58 13.35 -7.04
C PRO A 258 -26.68 13.51 -5.79
N LEU A 259 -25.74 14.45 -5.85
CA LEU A 259 -24.78 14.69 -4.78
C LEU A 259 -24.99 16.06 -4.12
N ASN A 260 -24.80 16.09 -2.80
CA ASN A 260 -24.70 17.33 -2.05
C ASN A 260 -23.42 18.08 -2.49
N THR A 261 -23.61 19.26 -3.08
CA THR A 261 -22.55 20.15 -3.59
C THR A 261 -21.59 20.65 -2.51
N GLN A 262 -21.93 20.50 -1.23
CA GLN A 262 -21.10 20.93 -0.11
C GLN A 262 -20.03 19.90 0.30
N THR A 263 -20.09 18.68 -0.24
CA THR A 263 -19.24 17.57 0.22
C THR A 263 -17.82 17.67 -0.31
N LEU A 264 -16.83 17.50 0.57
CA LEU A 264 -15.40 17.53 0.20
C LEU A 264 -14.90 16.17 -0.34
N THR A 265 -15.64 15.09 -0.09
CA THR A 265 -15.33 13.72 -0.54
C THR A 265 -16.52 13.11 -1.31
N PRO A 266 -16.83 13.65 -2.50
CA PRO A 266 -18.01 13.28 -3.29
C PRO A 266 -18.08 11.78 -3.61
N LEU A 267 -16.93 11.18 -3.94
CA LEU A 267 -16.86 9.77 -4.30
C LEU A 267 -17.19 8.86 -3.10
N LEU A 268 -16.65 9.17 -1.93
CA LEU A 268 -16.93 8.45 -0.70
C LEU A 268 -18.41 8.53 -0.34
N ASN A 269 -19.02 9.70 -0.52
CA ASN A 269 -20.43 9.90 -0.20
C ASN A 269 -21.36 9.08 -1.10
N ILE A 270 -21.05 8.95 -2.41
CA ILE A 270 -21.79 8.03 -3.30
C ILE A 270 -21.67 6.59 -2.76
N ILE A 271 -20.47 6.18 -2.38
CA ILE A 271 -20.23 4.80 -1.92
C ILE A 271 -21.01 4.48 -0.65
N ILE A 272 -21.10 5.44 0.27
CA ILE A 272 -21.88 5.31 1.49
C ILE A 272 -23.38 5.35 1.17
N ALA A 273 -23.85 6.32 0.38
CA ALA A 273 -25.27 6.49 0.07
C ALA A 273 -25.89 5.24 -0.61
N TYR A 274 -25.14 4.61 -1.51
CA TYR A 274 -25.61 3.44 -2.27
C TYR A 274 -25.08 2.10 -1.73
N ASN A 275 -24.49 2.06 -0.53
CA ASN A 275 -23.95 0.85 0.10
C ASN A 275 -23.08 -0.02 -0.84
N LEU A 276 -22.17 0.63 -1.56
CA LEU A 276 -21.42 0.01 -2.64
C LEU A 276 -20.37 -1.03 -2.19
N LEU A 277 -19.99 -0.96 -0.93
CA LEU A 277 -19.07 -1.88 -0.29
C LEU A 277 -19.59 -2.25 1.11
N PRO A 278 -19.74 -3.55 1.42
CA PRO A 278 -20.23 -3.97 2.73
C PRO A 278 -19.25 -3.55 3.83
N GLY A 279 -19.80 -3.03 4.95
CA GLY A 279 -19.02 -2.51 6.07
C GLY A 279 -18.71 -1.02 5.94
N PHE A 280 -19.75 -0.18 6.02
CA PHE A 280 -19.67 1.28 5.86
C PHE A 280 -18.52 1.94 6.64
N SER A 281 -18.33 1.55 7.91
CA SER A 281 -17.26 2.10 8.75
C SER A 281 -15.86 1.71 8.24
N ALA A 282 -15.69 0.49 7.74
CA ALA A 282 -14.40 0.02 7.23
C ALA A 282 -13.99 0.74 5.94
N VAL A 283 -14.95 1.06 5.06
CA VAL A 283 -14.67 1.73 3.78
C VAL A 283 -14.18 3.15 3.98
N THR A 284 -14.84 3.92 4.86
CA THR A 284 -14.42 5.28 5.24
C THR A 284 -13.03 5.29 5.86
N ILE A 285 -12.74 4.33 6.76
CA ILE A 285 -11.42 4.19 7.38
C ILE A 285 -10.35 3.92 6.30
N VAL A 286 -10.59 2.98 5.39
CA VAL A 286 -9.62 2.65 4.32
C VAL A 286 -9.44 3.84 3.37
N TYR A 287 -10.52 4.53 3.00
CA TYR A 287 -10.46 5.74 2.17
C TYR A 287 -9.62 6.84 2.82
N ALA A 288 -9.83 7.08 4.12
CA ALA A 288 -9.06 8.03 4.89
C ALA A 288 -7.57 7.63 4.97
N LEU A 289 -7.26 6.38 5.28
CA LEU A 289 -5.88 5.88 5.37
C LEU A 289 -5.13 5.99 4.03
N VAL A 290 -5.80 5.65 2.92
CA VAL A 290 -5.24 5.81 1.57
C VAL A 290 -4.97 7.29 1.26
N GLY A 291 -5.92 8.17 1.57
CA GLY A 291 -5.78 9.61 1.38
C GLY A 291 -4.62 10.21 2.18
N ILE A 292 -4.52 9.87 3.47
CA ILE A 292 -3.41 10.25 4.36
C ILE A 292 -2.08 9.77 3.75
N ALA A 293 -2.00 8.50 3.34
CA ALA A 293 -0.76 7.93 2.84
C ALA A 293 -0.30 8.60 1.53
N LEU A 294 -1.20 8.80 0.56
CA LEU A 294 -0.88 9.43 -0.72
C LEU A 294 -0.41 10.88 -0.54
N THR A 295 -1.18 11.68 0.21
CA THR A 295 -0.90 13.10 0.41
C THR A 295 0.32 13.34 1.32
N LEU A 296 0.53 12.52 2.35
CA LEU A 296 1.70 12.62 3.23
C LEU A 296 3.01 12.25 2.51
N ILE A 297 2.99 11.24 1.62
CA ILE A 297 4.15 10.92 0.77
C ILE A 297 4.45 12.10 -0.16
N GLY A 298 3.43 12.69 -0.77
CA GLY A 298 3.56 13.91 -1.58
C GLY A 298 4.12 15.08 -0.79
N LEU A 299 3.60 15.33 0.42
CA LEU A 299 4.00 16.43 1.31
C LEU A 299 5.47 16.34 1.69
N ASN A 300 5.91 15.15 2.11
CA ASN A 300 7.32 14.91 2.43
C ASN A 300 8.21 15.17 1.20
N ARG A 301 7.79 14.72 0.01
CA ARG A 301 8.60 14.96 -1.20
C ARG A 301 8.63 16.44 -1.61
N ALA A 302 7.53 17.17 -1.46
CA ALA A 302 7.47 18.60 -1.70
C ALA A 302 8.41 19.37 -0.74
N LEU A 303 8.42 18.98 0.54
CA LEU A 303 9.34 19.54 1.54
C LEU A 303 10.80 19.33 1.16
N VAL A 304 11.21 18.08 0.86
CA VAL A 304 12.60 17.78 0.46
C VAL A 304 13.00 18.56 -0.79
N TYR A 305 12.10 18.69 -1.77
CA TYR A 305 12.35 19.48 -2.96
C TYR A 305 12.52 20.98 -2.65
N GLY A 306 11.70 21.53 -1.74
CA GLY A 306 11.84 22.91 -1.26
C GLY A 306 13.18 23.16 -0.57
N LEU A 307 13.60 22.25 0.30
CA LEU A 307 14.90 22.33 0.99
C LEU A 307 16.07 22.26 -0.01
N ASP A 308 16.01 21.35 -0.99
CA ASP A 308 17.01 21.24 -2.06
C ASP A 308 17.09 22.54 -2.88
N LEU A 309 15.94 23.14 -3.20
CA LEU A 309 15.88 24.39 -3.97
C LEU A 309 16.50 25.57 -3.20
N PHE A 310 16.15 25.74 -1.92
CA PHE A 310 16.75 26.76 -1.06
C PHE A 310 18.26 26.62 -0.95
N ASP A 311 18.74 25.39 -0.76
CA ASP A 311 20.16 25.11 -0.60
C ASP A 311 20.95 25.41 -1.87
N VAL A 312 20.47 24.95 -3.04
CA VAL A 312 21.11 25.25 -4.33
C VAL A 312 21.09 26.76 -4.65
N MET A 313 20.01 27.47 -4.30
CA MET A 313 19.98 28.94 -4.44
C MET A 313 20.94 29.65 -3.47
N SER A 314 21.14 29.11 -2.27
CA SER A 314 22.12 29.61 -1.31
C SER A 314 23.55 29.37 -1.80
N GLU A 315 23.81 28.23 -2.45
CA GLU A 315 25.09 27.98 -3.12
C GLU A 315 25.39 28.98 -4.23
N ASP A 316 24.37 29.40 -4.98
CA ASP A 316 24.50 30.43 -6.02
C ASP A 316 24.61 31.86 -5.46
N GLY A 317 24.66 32.02 -4.13
CA GLY A 317 24.83 33.30 -3.45
C GLY A 317 23.56 34.14 -3.36
N PHE A 318 22.38 33.56 -3.62
CA PHE A 318 21.12 34.29 -3.53
C PHE A 318 20.61 34.45 -2.11
N PHE A 319 21.02 33.58 -1.18
CA PHE A 319 20.72 33.69 0.24
C PHE A 319 22.02 33.68 1.06
N PRO A 320 22.05 34.33 2.25
CA PRO A 320 23.22 34.32 3.12
C PRO A 320 23.66 32.90 3.51
N GLN A 321 24.97 32.62 3.41
CA GLN A 321 25.53 31.31 3.76
C GLN A 321 25.31 30.93 5.24
N SER A 322 25.14 31.92 6.12
CA SER A 322 24.83 31.71 7.54
C SER A 322 23.49 30.99 7.77
N LEU A 323 22.56 31.03 6.79
CA LEU A 323 21.27 30.33 6.85
C LEU A 323 21.38 28.84 6.54
N ARG A 324 22.54 28.37 6.05
CA ARG A 324 22.84 26.95 5.82
C ARG A 324 23.32 26.22 7.08
N LYS A 325 23.30 26.85 8.26
CA LYS A 325 23.68 26.21 9.52
C LYS A 325 22.89 24.91 9.71
N LEU A 326 23.63 23.82 9.87
CA LEU A 326 23.11 22.47 9.95
C LEU A 326 22.84 22.13 11.42
N THR A 327 21.71 21.48 11.71
CA THR A 327 21.34 21.10 13.08
C THR A 327 20.81 19.67 13.12
N GLY A 328 21.06 18.97 14.23
CA GLY A 328 20.59 17.61 14.48
C GLY A 328 21.42 16.52 13.78
N LYS A 329 21.05 15.26 14.03
CA LYS A 329 21.75 14.05 13.55
C LYS A 329 21.82 13.93 12.02
N TYR A 330 20.88 14.57 11.32
CA TYR A 330 20.74 14.46 9.86
C TYR A 330 21.22 15.71 9.11
N GLU A 331 21.80 16.67 9.84
CA GLU A 331 22.32 17.92 9.29
C GLU A 331 21.30 18.64 8.39
N THR A 332 20.08 18.79 8.90
CA THR A 332 19.02 19.49 8.18
C THR A 332 19.18 21.00 8.37
N PRO A 333 18.96 21.84 7.33
CA PRO A 333 19.02 23.29 7.46
C PRO A 333 17.79 23.81 8.20
N LEU A 334 17.91 23.97 9.52
CA LEU A 334 16.78 24.27 10.41
C LEU A 334 16.04 25.56 10.01
N PHE A 335 16.78 26.59 9.61
CA PHE A 335 16.17 27.85 9.21
C PHE A 335 15.27 27.69 7.97
N HIS A 336 15.75 27.04 6.91
CA HIS A 336 14.94 26.81 5.71
C HIS A 336 13.69 25.99 6.00
N LEU A 337 13.82 24.98 6.86
CA LEU A 337 12.73 24.12 7.28
C LEU A 337 11.66 24.91 8.06
N LEU A 338 12.06 25.69 9.07
CA LEU A 338 11.15 26.52 9.86
C LEU A 338 10.52 27.64 9.02
N PHE A 339 11.27 28.24 8.10
CA PHE A 339 10.76 29.25 7.17
C PHE A 339 9.65 28.69 6.29
N LEU A 340 9.87 27.54 5.66
CA LEU A 340 8.86 26.85 4.85
C LEU A 340 7.59 26.57 5.67
N ALA A 341 7.75 26.02 6.88
CA ALA A 341 6.62 25.68 7.75
C ALA A 341 5.82 26.92 8.21
N ALA A 342 6.51 28.00 8.60
CA ALA A 342 5.87 29.23 9.07
C ALA A 342 5.03 29.89 7.97
N ILE A 343 5.57 30.01 6.75
CA ILE A 343 4.82 30.60 5.63
C ILE A 343 3.63 29.72 5.23
N CYS A 344 3.75 28.39 5.29
CA CYS A 344 2.61 27.50 5.04
C CYS A 344 1.44 27.78 5.99
N GLY A 345 1.74 27.98 7.30
CA GLY A 345 0.74 28.30 8.31
C GLY A 345 0.09 29.67 8.10
N ILE A 346 0.88 30.69 7.74
CA ILE A 346 0.36 32.04 7.44
C ILE A 346 -0.56 32.02 6.21
N LEU A 347 -0.15 31.35 5.13
CA LEU A 347 -0.95 31.27 3.90
C LEU A 347 -2.32 30.64 4.14
N LEU A 348 -2.37 29.60 4.97
CA LEU A 348 -3.59 28.88 5.29
C LEU A 348 -4.60 29.75 6.07
N GLN A 349 -4.12 30.63 6.95
CA GLN A 349 -4.98 31.53 7.72
C GLN A 349 -5.53 32.68 6.87
N LEU A 350 -4.73 33.16 5.91
CA LEU A 350 -5.07 34.35 5.13
C LEU A 350 -5.90 34.05 3.87
N ASN A 351 -5.87 32.81 3.37
CA ASN A 351 -6.43 32.48 2.05
C ASN A 351 -7.25 31.20 2.06
N SER A 352 -8.25 31.13 1.17
CA SER A 352 -8.97 29.90 0.90
C SER A 352 -8.11 28.89 0.12
N ILE A 353 -8.43 27.61 0.25
CA ILE A 353 -7.71 26.51 -0.43
C ILE A 353 -7.67 26.68 -1.96
N MET A 354 -8.75 27.21 -2.56
CA MET A 354 -8.76 27.46 -4.01
C MET A 354 -7.86 28.62 -4.42
N VAL A 355 -7.75 29.67 -3.60
CA VAL A 355 -6.79 30.75 -3.82
C VAL A 355 -5.36 30.20 -3.76
N ILE A 356 -5.05 29.38 -2.74
CA ILE A 356 -3.74 28.73 -2.61
C ILE A 356 -3.45 27.81 -3.81
N CYS A 357 -4.45 27.09 -4.32
CA CYS A 357 -4.35 26.30 -5.54
C CYS A 357 -3.98 27.16 -6.76
N GLY A 358 -4.69 28.26 -6.99
CA GLY A 358 -4.39 29.19 -8.08
C GLY A 358 -3.00 29.83 -7.95
N LEU A 359 -2.57 30.17 -6.72
CA LEU A 359 -1.20 30.65 -6.45
C LEU A 359 -0.15 29.60 -6.82
N ALA A 360 -0.36 28.34 -6.43
CA ALA A 360 0.55 27.23 -6.73
C ALA A 360 0.68 27.01 -8.25
N VAL A 361 -0.43 27.03 -8.99
CA VAL A 361 -0.43 26.87 -10.45
C VAL A 361 0.22 28.07 -11.13
N THR A 362 -0.08 29.28 -10.70
CA THR A 362 0.49 30.51 -11.27
C THR A 362 2.00 30.55 -11.08
N ALA A 363 2.48 30.25 -9.87
CA ALA A 363 3.91 30.18 -9.58
C ALA A 363 4.62 29.12 -10.44
N PHE A 364 4.01 27.93 -10.59
CA PHE A 364 4.52 26.88 -11.47
C PHE A 364 4.58 27.33 -12.93
N ALA A 365 3.49 27.88 -13.45
CA ALA A 365 3.36 28.27 -14.84
C ALA A 365 4.39 29.36 -15.18
N TRP A 366 4.41 30.47 -14.44
CA TRP A 366 5.37 31.54 -14.70
C TRP A 366 6.83 31.13 -14.47
N ALA A 367 7.13 30.29 -13.48
CA ALA A 367 8.47 29.72 -13.35
C ALA A 367 8.85 28.88 -14.59
N SER A 368 7.91 28.07 -15.09
CA SER A 368 8.11 27.26 -16.30
C SER A 368 8.33 28.12 -17.55
N ALA A 369 7.58 29.22 -17.67
CA ALA A 369 7.76 30.20 -18.74
C ALA A 369 9.17 30.80 -18.71
N LEU A 370 9.66 31.22 -17.53
CA LEU A 370 11.01 31.77 -17.37
C LEU A 370 12.09 30.74 -17.69
N VAL A 371 11.92 29.49 -17.25
CA VAL A 371 12.87 28.39 -17.50
C VAL A 371 13.05 28.13 -19.00
N HIS A 372 11.98 28.23 -19.78
CA HIS A 372 11.98 27.97 -21.22
C HIS A 372 12.12 29.23 -22.10
N LEU A 373 12.06 30.44 -21.53
CA LEU A 373 12.24 31.69 -22.26
C LEU A 373 13.53 31.74 -23.11
N PRO A 374 14.71 31.27 -22.62
CA PRO A 374 15.93 31.26 -23.43
C PRO A 374 15.85 30.35 -24.67
N ASP A 375 14.97 29.34 -24.66
CA ASP A 375 14.84 28.35 -25.74
C ASP A 375 14.21 28.94 -27.00
N LEU A 376 13.42 29.99 -26.87
CA LEU A 376 12.86 30.75 -28.00
C LEU A 376 13.93 31.35 -28.91
N THR A 377 15.07 31.72 -28.32
CA THR A 377 16.15 32.45 -29.01
C THR A 377 17.33 31.57 -29.41
N ARG A 378 17.34 30.29 -29.01
CA ARG A 378 18.49 29.40 -29.18
C ARG A 378 18.48 28.77 -30.58
N ASN A 379 19.58 28.86 -31.32
CA ASN A 379 19.66 28.25 -32.64
C ASN A 379 19.69 26.71 -32.53
N LYS A 380 19.06 26.00 -33.49
CA LYS A 380 19.09 24.51 -33.55
C LYS A 380 20.51 23.94 -33.54
N ARG A 381 21.50 24.69 -34.05
CA ARG A 381 22.92 24.32 -34.08
C ARG A 381 23.60 24.39 -32.71
N ASP A 382 23.08 25.20 -31.78
CA ASP A 382 23.63 25.39 -30.42
C ASP A 382 23.09 24.37 -29.41
N LEU A 383 22.17 23.49 -29.85
CA LEU A 383 21.58 22.44 -29.03
C LEU A 383 22.38 21.14 -29.17
N SER A 384 22.70 20.51 -28.03
CA SER A 384 23.43 19.23 -27.99
C SER A 384 22.81 18.16 -28.89
N GLN A 385 23.64 17.44 -29.64
CA GLN A 385 23.20 16.34 -30.52
C GLN A 385 22.64 15.14 -29.72
N ASN A 386 23.02 15.01 -28.44
CA ASN A 386 22.68 13.90 -27.54
C ASN A 386 21.34 14.07 -26.80
N ARG A 387 20.50 15.02 -27.20
CA ARG A 387 19.18 15.27 -26.60
C ARG A 387 18.14 14.22 -27.01
N PHE A 388 17.32 13.78 -26.05
CA PHE A 388 16.23 12.82 -26.27
C PHE A 388 15.09 13.07 -25.27
N PRO A 389 13.84 13.30 -25.72
CA PRO A 389 13.39 13.31 -27.13
C PRO A 389 13.91 14.55 -27.88
N LYS A 390 14.03 14.43 -29.21
CA LYS A 390 14.30 15.57 -30.10
C LYS A 390 12.96 16.17 -30.51
N LEU A 391 12.69 17.43 -30.13
CA LEU A 391 11.43 18.06 -30.52
C LEU A 391 11.46 18.46 -32.00
N PRO A 392 10.52 17.98 -32.82
CA PRO A 392 10.40 18.44 -34.19
C PRO A 392 10.02 19.93 -34.18
N PHE A 393 10.55 20.73 -35.11
CA PHE A 393 10.20 22.16 -35.27
C PHE A 393 10.62 23.14 -34.15
N HIS A 394 11.78 22.98 -33.51
CA HIS A 394 12.32 24.03 -32.61
C HIS A 394 12.38 25.42 -33.29
N PRO A 395 11.88 26.52 -32.67
CA PRO A 395 11.46 26.67 -31.26
C PRO A 395 9.93 26.57 -31.01
N LEU A 396 9.13 25.95 -31.90
CA LEU A 396 7.67 25.92 -31.78
C LEU A 396 7.17 25.38 -30.42
N PHE A 397 7.63 24.19 -30.01
CA PHE A 397 7.20 23.57 -28.74
C PHE A 397 7.59 24.39 -27.50
N PRO A 398 8.85 24.87 -27.35
CA PRO A 398 9.19 25.85 -26.31
C PRO A 398 8.30 27.09 -26.34
N GLY A 399 7.96 27.60 -27.52
CA GLY A 399 7.06 28.75 -27.65
C GLY A 399 5.64 28.46 -27.20
N ILE A 400 5.09 27.28 -27.53
CA ILE A 400 3.78 26.84 -27.02
C ILE A 400 3.84 26.71 -25.49
N THR A 401 4.87 26.09 -24.92
CA THR A 401 5.03 25.99 -23.46
C THR A 401 5.05 27.37 -22.80
N VAL A 402 5.84 28.31 -23.31
CA VAL A 402 5.91 29.68 -22.77
C VAL A 402 4.55 30.39 -22.90
N ALA A 403 3.89 30.30 -24.06
CA ALA A 403 2.59 30.92 -24.27
C ALA A 403 1.53 30.34 -23.31
N THR A 404 1.37 29.02 -23.27
CA THR A 404 0.44 28.34 -22.36
C THR A 404 0.72 28.69 -20.89
N ALA A 405 1.99 28.69 -20.50
CA ALA A 405 2.41 29.03 -19.15
C ALA A 405 2.15 30.49 -18.76
N VAL A 406 2.21 31.43 -19.71
CA VAL A 406 1.88 32.83 -19.47
C VAL A 406 0.36 33.03 -19.40
N PHE A 407 -0.42 32.39 -20.27
CA PHE A 407 -1.86 32.65 -20.39
C PHE A 407 -2.73 31.93 -19.35
N ILE A 408 -2.36 30.74 -18.88
CA ILE A 408 -3.17 29.98 -17.89
C ILE A 408 -3.54 30.84 -16.66
N PRO A 409 -2.60 31.57 -16.03
CA PRO A 409 -2.93 32.35 -14.84
C PRO A 409 -3.92 33.51 -15.05
N PHE A 410 -4.09 34.00 -16.28
CA PHE A 410 -5.04 35.08 -16.58
C PHE A 410 -6.50 34.63 -16.53
N VAL A 411 -6.75 33.32 -16.42
CA VAL A 411 -8.09 32.77 -16.19
C VAL A 411 -8.52 32.97 -14.73
N TYR A 412 -7.58 33.15 -13.80
CA TYR A 412 -7.88 33.34 -12.39
C TYR A 412 -8.33 34.77 -12.06
N PRO A 413 -9.05 34.95 -10.93
CA PRO A 413 -9.37 36.27 -10.41
C PRO A 413 -8.13 37.15 -10.24
N THR A 414 -8.30 38.45 -10.46
CA THR A 414 -7.24 39.45 -10.36
C THR A 414 -6.56 39.47 -8.99
N SER A 415 -7.24 39.06 -7.91
CA SER A 415 -6.68 38.94 -6.56
C SER A 415 -5.50 37.93 -6.47
N ILE A 416 -5.58 36.82 -7.21
CA ILE A 416 -4.50 35.82 -7.28
C ILE A 416 -3.29 36.43 -8.01
N LEU A 417 -3.54 37.10 -9.14
CA LEU A 417 -2.50 37.78 -9.91
C LEU A 417 -1.83 38.91 -9.10
N MET A 418 -2.61 39.68 -8.33
CA MET A 418 -2.07 40.72 -7.43
C MET A 418 -1.18 40.11 -6.35
N SER A 419 -1.59 38.98 -5.76
CA SER A 419 -0.81 38.29 -4.73
C SER A 419 0.54 37.79 -5.27
N VAL A 420 0.56 37.19 -6.47
CA VAL A 420 1.82 36.80 -7.11
C VAL A 420 2.63 38.02 -7.56
N GLY A 421 1.97 39.09 -8.01
CA GLY A 421 2.60 40.37 -8.31
C GLY A 421 3.33 40.96 -7.10
N ILE A 422 2.72 40.91 -5.91
CA ILE A 422 3.36 41.31 -4.64
C ILE A 422 4.56 40.40 -4.34
N TRP A 423 4.43 39.08 -4.53
CA TRP A 423 5.54 38.13 -4.34
C TRP A 423 6.73 38.40 -5.28
N ILE A 424 6.46 38.78 -6.53
CA ILE A 424 7.48 39.21 -7.50
C ILE A 424 8.05 40.59 -7.11
N GLY A 425 7.24 41.51 -6.60
CA GLY A 425 7.70 42.80 -6.09
C GLY A 425 8.70 42.63 -4.94
N LEU A 426 8.38 41.78 -3.97
CA LEU A 426 9.29 41.39 -2.89
C LEU A 426 10.58 40.73 -3.42
N SER A 427 10.44 39.89 -4.44
CA SER A 427 11.58 39.28 -5.16
C SER A 427 12.50 40.35 -5.74
N LEU A 428 11.95 41.34 -6.44
CA LEU A 428 12.72 42.39 -7.09
C LEU A 428 13.45 43.26 -6.06
N LEU A 429 12.78 43.63 -4.97
CA LEU A 429 13.39 44.38 -3.87
C LEU A 429 14.56 43.62 -3.26
N TYR A 430 14.38 42.33 -2.96
CA TYR A 430 15.46 41.50 -2.41
C TYR A 430 16.60 41.26 -3.42
N TYR A 431 16.28 41.12 -4.70
CA TYR A 431 17.26 40.94 -5.77
C TYR A 431 18.19 42.14 -5.89
N VAL A 432 17.60 43.35 -5.95
CA VAL A 432 18.36 44.60 -6.08
C VAL A 432 19.13 44.89 -4.79
N GLY A 433 18.53 44.63 -3.62
CA GLY A 433 19.14 44.93 -2.32
C GLY A 433 20.28 43.98 -1.92
N TYR A 434 20.19 42.69 -2.25
CA TYR A 434 21.18 41.69 -1.78
C TYR A 434 21.58 40.67 -2.86
N ALA A 435 20.60 39.93 -3.41
CA ALA A 435 20.89 38.70 -4.15
C ALA A 435 21.72 38.93 -5.43
N ARG A 436 21.58 40.09 -6.08
CA ARG A 436 22.38 40.45 -7.26
C ARG A 436 23.87 40.59 -6.92
N GLN A 437 24.21 41.31 -5.85
CA GLN A 437 25.62 41.55 -5.49
C GLN A 437 26.30 40.26 -5.04
N SER A 438 25.64 39.54 -4.13
CA SER A 438 26.13 38.27 -3.60
C SER A 438 26.25 37.19 -4.68
N GLY A 439 25.26 37.08 -5.57
CA GLY A 439 25.30 36.12 -6.69
C GLY A 439 26.39 36.43 -7.73
N ILE A 440 26.71 37.71 -7.94
CA ILE A 440 27.86 38.09 -8.78
C ILE A 440 29.18 37.72 -8.10
N ALA A 441 29.30 37.96 -6.78
CA ALA A 441 30.51 37.62 -6.03
C ALA A 441 30.82 36.12 -6.09
N VAL A 442 29.83 35.27 -5.79
CA VAL A 442 30.02 33.81 -5.83
C VAL A 442 30.37 33.29 -7.24
N ARG A 443 29.76 33.86 -8.29
CA ARG A 443 30.08 33.48 -9.68
C ARG A 443 31.45 33.96 -10.16
N LYS A 444 32.00 35.02 -9.57
CA LYS A 444 33.38 35.46 -9.85
C LYS A 444 34.41 34.48 -9.26
N ASP A 445 34.12 33.92 -8.08
CA ASP A 445 34.98 32.93 -7.41
C ASP A 445 34.88 31.53 -8.04
N HIS A 446 33.71 31.18 -8.60
CA HIS A 446 33.45 29.90 -9.26
C HIS A 446 33.40 30.06 -10.79
N LEU A 447 34.57 30.28 -11.41
CA LEU A 447 34.69 30.36 -12.86
C LEU A 447 34.65 28.95 -13.48
N THR A 448 33.46 28.49 -13.88
CA THR A 448 33.24 27.54 -14.99
C THR A 448 31.74 27.50 -15.33
N ILE A 449 31.32 28.38 -16.25
CA ILE A 449 30.03 28.29 -16.92
C ILE A 449 30.25 27.49 -18.20
N GLY A 450 29.67 26.28 -18.25
CA GLY A 450 29.41 25.59 -19.51
C GLY A 450 30.05 24.21 -19.66
N LEU A 451 29.18 23.20 -19.64
CA LEU A 451 29.19 22.09 -20.61
C LEU A 451 30.30 21.02 -20.58
N ASP A 452 31.03 20.78 -19.50
CA ASP A 452 32.01 19.66 -19.47
C ASP A 452 31.45 18.28 -19.04
N HIS A 453 30.15 18.04 -19.23
CA HIS A 453 29.57 16.70 -19.00
C HIS A 453 29.31 15.89 -20.28
N ALA A 454 29.28 16.53 -21.45
CA ALA A 454 29.12 15.82 -22.73
C ALA A 454 30.46 15.34 -23.32
N ALA A 455 31.58 15.98 -22.96
CA ALA A 455 32.92 15.58 -23.42
C ALA A 455 33.52 14.42 -22.60
N GLN A 456 33.02 14.18 -21.38
CA GLN A 456 33.50 13.10 -20.49
C GLN A 456 32.94 11.71 -20.83
N GLN A 457 31.93 11.59 -21.70
CA GLN A 457 31.33 10.29 -22.05
C GLN A 457 32.00 9.57 -23.22
N THR A 458 33.05 10.13 -23.84
CA THR A 458 33.55 9.64 -25.13
C THR A 458 34.96 9.04 -25.15
N ALA A 459 35.54 8.70 -23.99
CA ALA A 459 36.85 8.05 -23.96
C ALA A 459 37.02 7.04 -22.82
N VAL A 460 36.10 6.08 -22.71
CA VAL A 460 36.43 4.76 -22.14
C VAL A 460 35.89 3.71 -23.10
N THR A 461 36.46 3.69 -24.30
CA THR A 461 36.32 2.58 -25.24
C THR A 461 37.04 1.36 -24.68
N ARG A 462 36.26 0.30 -24.41
CA ARG A 462 36.64 -1.13 -24.36
C ARG A 462 38.02 -1.43 -23.77
N ALA A 463 38.07 -1.68 -22.46
CA ALA A 463 39.18 -2.40 -21.85
C ALA A 463 38.66 -3.39 -20.80
N GLY A 464 39.20 -4.62 -20.90
CA GLY A 464 39.63 -5.47 -19.78
C GLY A 464 38.58 -6.02 -18.82
N PHE A 465 38.88 -7.18 -18.27
CA PHE A 465 38.20 -7.73 -17.09
C PHE A 465 38.23 -6.70 -15.93
N ARG A 466 37.08 -6.36 -15.35
CA ARG A 466 36.94 -5.37 -14.27
C ARG A 466 36.70 -6.05 -12.93
N VAL A 467 37.54 -5.74 -11.96
CA VAL A 467 37.43 -6.23 -10.58
C VAL A 467 36.98 -5.07 -9.69
N MET A 468 35.94 -5.26 -8.88
CA MET A 468 35.50 -4.27 -7.91
C MET A 468 35.81 -4.72 -6.49
N ALA A 469 36.55 -3.92 -5.73
CA ALA A 469 36.75 -4.13 -4.29
C ALA A 469 35.80 -3.21 -3.50
N SER A 470 34.78 -3.80 -2.86
CA SER A 470 33.82 -3.05 -2.03
C SER A 470 34.37 -2.84 -0.62
N ILE A 471 34.75 -1.61 -0.31
CA ILE A 471 35.26 -1.20 0.99
C ILE A 471 34.10 -0.78 1.89
N THR A 472 33.69 -1.71 2.74
CA THR A 472 32.67 -1.46 3.78
C THR A 472 33.32 -1.22 5.15
N ASN A 473 34.48 -1.83 5.41
CA ASN A 473 35.26 -1.71 6.65
C ASN A 473 36.69 -1.24 6.30
N PRO A 474 37.21 -0.18 6.95
CA PRO A 474 38.60 0.28 6.78
C PRO A 474 39.66 -0.77 7.11
N GLU A 475 39.41 -1.70 8.04
CA GLU A 475 40.40 -2.69 8.49
C GLU A 475 40.64 -3.81 7.46
N THR A 476 39.60 -4.22 6.74
CA THR A 476 39.70 -5.22 5.67
C THR A 476 40.02 -4.61 4.30
N ALA A 477 39.95 -3.28 4.19
CA ALA A 477 40.21 -2.54 2.96
C ALA A 477 41.58 -2.84 2.32
N PRO A 478 42.71 -2.85 3.07
CA PRO A 478 44.02 -3.11 2.47
C PRO A 478 44.12 -4.50 1.87
N ALA A 479 43.59 -5.52 2.55
CA ALA A 479 43.61 -6.91 2.08
C ALA A 479 42.76 -7.09 0.81
N LEU A 480 41.58 -6.46 0.76
CA LEU A 480 40.70 -6.49 -0.41
C LEU A 480 41.32 -5.79 -1.61
N ILE A 481 41.98 -4.65 -1.41
CA ILE A 481 42.66 -3.93 -2.49
C ILE A 481 43.84 -4.75 -3.01
N GLN A 482 44.70 -5.29 -2.13
CA GLN A 482 45.83 -6.12 -2.54
C GLN A 482 45.39 -7.34 -3.36
N MET A 483 44.33 -8.02 -2.92
CA MET A 483 43.73 -9.13 -3.67
C MET A 483 43.19 -8.64 -5.03
N GLY A 484 42.49 -7.51 -5.05
CA GLY A 484 41.99 -6.87 -6.26
C GLY A 484 43.08 -6.54 -7.27
N VAL A 485 44.23 -6.03 -6.81
CA VAL A 485 45.36 -5.73 -7.70
C VAL A 485 45.93 -7.01 -8.29
N ARG A 486 46.10 -8.07 -7.50
CA ARG A 486 46.59 -9.37 -8.02
C ARG A 486 45.66 -9.94 -9.09
N VAL A 487 44.34 -9.95 -8.84
CA VAL A 487 43.38 -10.49 -9.82
C VAL A 487 43.27 -9.59 -11.06
N ALA A 488 43.29 -8.28 -10.90
CA ALA A 488 43.28 -7.36 -12.03
C ALA A 488 44.56 -7.50 -12.88
N ALA A 489 45.74 -7.64 -12.26
CA ALA A 489 47.00 -7.86 -12.96
C ALA A 489 46.99 -9.17 -13.79
N LEU A 490 46.41 -10.24 -13.26
CA LEU A 490 46.28 -11.54 -13.94
C LEU A 490 45.43 -11.47 -15.21
N HIS A 491 44.52 -10.50 -15.30
CA HIS A 491 43.58 -10.37 -16.41
C HIS A 491 43.79 -9.10 -17.25
N GLU A 492 44.93 -8.40 -17.08
CA GLU A 492 45.20 -7.10 -17.70
C GLU A 492 44.03 -6.11 -17.53
N GLY A 493 43.46 -6.15 -16.32
CA GLY A 493 42.20 -5.53 -15.96
C GLY A 493 42.32 -4.22 -15.19
N ILE A 494 41.17 -3.67 -14.82
CA ILE A 494 41.05 -2.45 -14.01
C ILE A 494 40.51 -2.82 -12.63
N LEU A 495 41.09 -2.25 -11.57
CA LEU A 495 40.57 -2.37 -10.20
C LEU A 495 39.71 -1.15 -9.86
N VAL A 496 38.42 -1.36 -9.62
CA VAL A 496 37.51 -0.35 -9.11
C VAL A 496 37.45 -0.47 -7.59
N VAL A 497 37.98 0.53 -6.88
CA VAL A 497 37.90 0.59 -5.42
C VAL A 497 36.62 1.33 -5.06
N PHE A 498 35.67 0.64 -4.46
CA PHE A 498 34.28 1.11 -4.33
C PHE A 498 33.86 1.33 -2.88
N GLN A 499 33.26 2.48 -2.59
CA GLN A 499 32.64 2.76 -1.30
C GLN A 499 31.22 3.29 -1.48
N THR A 500 30.28 2.78 -0.67
CA THR A 500 28.90 3.30 -0.64
C THR A 500 28.68 4.20 0.57
N LEU A 501 28.09 5.38 0.35
CA LEU A 501 27.63 6.27 1.40
C LEU A 501 26.11 6.21 1.54
N THR A 502 25.63 5.82 2.72
CA THR A 502 24.22 5.88 3.06
C THR A 502 23.89 7.19 3.77
N LEU A 503 23.30 8.12 3.02
CA LEU A 503 22.95 9.45 3.53
C LEU A 503 21.42 9.60 3.69
N PRO A 504 20.95 10.39 4.68
CA PRO A 504 19.54 10.70 4.88
C PRO A 504 18.92 11.42 3.67
N GLU A 505 17.63 11.19 3.41
CA GLU A 505 16.94 11.82 2.28
C GLU A 505 16.64 13.31 2.51
N GLN A 506 16.48 13.71 3.77
CA GLN A 506 16.25 15.09 4.20
C GLN A 506 17.52 15.95 4.10
N MET A 507 18.69 15.31 4.00
CA MET A 507 19.95 16.00 3.77
C MET A 507 19.94 16.59 2.38
N THR A 508 20.28 17.88 2.28
CA THR A 508 20.23 18.58 1.01
C THR A 508 21.21 17.98 0.01
N ALA A 509 20.86 18.09 -1.26
CA ALA A 509 21.62 17.50 -2.33
C ALA A 509 23.07 18.04 -2.41
N SER A 510 23.34 19.31 -2.06
CA SER A 510 24.70 19.87 -1.96
C SER A 510 25.53 19.18 -0.90
N LEU A 511 24.99 19.08 0.31
CA LEU A 511 25.70 18.54 1.47
C LEU A 511 26.05 17.07 1.26
N GLN A 512 25.15 16.32 0.61
CA GLN A 512 25.44 14.96 0.16
C GLN A 512 26.65 14.89 -0.78
N GLN A 513 26.78 15.84 -1.72
CA GLN A 513 27.94 15.91 -2.61
C GLN A 513 29.21 16.29 -1.88
N GLU A 514 29.15 17.23 -0.93
CA GLU A 514 30.30 17.62 -0.12
C GLU A 514 30.85 16.43 0.67
N LYS A 515 29.97 15.67 1.33
CA LYS A 515 30.34 14.44 2.04
C LYS A 515 30.94 13.39 1.12
N ALA A 516 30.38 13.21 -0.06
CA ALA A 516 30.95 12.28 -1.03
C ALA A 516 32.29 12.74 -1.61
N LYS A 517 32.50 14.04 -1.80
CA LYS A 517 33.82 14.57 -2.19
C LYS A 517 34.87 14.28 -1.10
N LYS A 518 34.52 14.48 0.18
CA LYS A 518 35.39 14.13 1.32
C LYS A 518 35.71 12.63 1.33
N ALA A 519 34.72 11.77 1.16
CA ALA A 519 34.93 10.33 1.08
C ALA A 519 35.80 9.91 -0.12
N ILE A 520 35.68 10.56 -1.29
CA ILE A 520 36.58 10.31 -2.43
C ILE A 520 38.02 10.68 -2.09
N ILE A 521 38.24 11.78 -1.37
CA ILE A 521 39.59 12.19 -0.95
C ILE A 521 40.17 11.16 0.03
N GLU A 522 39.38 10.70 1.00
CA GLU A 522 39.77 9.63 1.93
C GLU A 522 40.12 8.33 1.19
N LEU A 523 39.30 7.94 0.20
CA LEU A 523 39.51 6.75 -0.62
C LEU A 523 40.78 6.88 -1.48
N ASN A 524 41.02 8.05 -2.08
CA ASN A 524 42.22 8.36 -2.83
C ASN A 524 43.48 8.26 -1.95
N ASN A 525 43.42 8.78 -0.72
CA ASN A 525 44.54 8.71 0.23
C ASN A 525 44.86 7.27 0.63
N LEU A 526 43.85 6.39 0.67
CA LEU A 526 44.04 4.97 0.99
C LEU A 526 44.68 4.19 -0.18
N VAL A 527 44.42 4.60 -1.42
CA VAL A 527 44.97 3.98 -2.64
C VAL A 527 46.33 4.53 -3.04
N ALA A 528 46.61 5.81 -2.78
CA ALA A 528 47.84 6.49 -3.19
C ALA A 528 49.17 5.78 -2.83
N PRO A 529 49.30 5.10 -1.68
CA PRO A 529 50.54 4.38 -1.34
C PRO A 529 50.77 3.09 -2.15
N LEU A 530 49.75 2.59 -2.85
CA LEU A 530 49.74 1.29 -3.53
C LEU A 530 50.10 1.42 -5.02
N ASP A 531 50.99 2.34 -5.38
CA ASP A 531 51.36 2.66 -6.77
C ASP A 531 52.05 1.46 -7.45
N ILE A 532 51.23 0.55 -7.97
CA ILE A 532 51.64 -0.69 -8.63
C ILE A 532 51.56 -0.43 -10.14
N THR A 533 52.73 -0.37 -10.78
CA THR A 533 52.93 -0.02 -12.20
C THR A 533 52.19 -0.92 -13.21
N ALA A 534 51.55 -1.99 -12.76
CA ALA A 534 50.88 -2.99 -13.60
C ALA A 534 49.35 -2.88 -13.69
N VAL A 535 48.67 -2.12 -12.80
CA VAL A 535 47.19 -2.11 -12.73
C VAL A 535 46.64 -0.70 -12.59
N THR A 536 45.62 -0.36 -13.38
CA THR A 536 44.89 0.91 -13.23
C THR A 536 43.91 0.80 -12.06
N ILE A 537 44.07 1.64 -11.03
CA ILE A 537 43.16 1.71 -9.89
C ILE A 537 42.23 2.92 -10.03
N GLN A 538 40.93 2.69 -9.96
CA GLN A 538 39.88 3.71 -10.07
C GLN A 538 39.08 3.78 -8.76
N PRO A 539 39.24 4.84 -7.94
CA PRO A 539 38.41 5.08 -6.77
C PRO A 539 37.02 5.57 -7.18
N LEU A 540 35.98 4.98 -6.58
CA LEU A 540 34.59 5.25 -6.88
C LEU A 540 33.76 5.33 -5.58
N VAL A 541 33.16 6.49 -5.33
CA VAL A 541 32.21 6.66 -4.23
C VAL A 541 30.80 6.86 -4.79
N ARG A 542 29.85 6.12 -4.22
CA ARG A 542 28.44 6.18 -4.63
C ARG A 542 27.53 6.45 -3.43
N ILE A 543 26.60 7.38 -3.58
CA ILE A 543 25.57 7.63 -2.56
C ILE A 543 24.35 6.78 -2.87
N ALA A 544 23.95 5.91 -1.95
CA ALA A 544 22.81 5.02 -2.11
C ALA A 544 21.98 4.90 -0.81
N PRO A 545 20.67 4.61 -0.87
CA PRO A 545 19.84 4.43 0.33
C PRO A 545 20.29 3.25 1.19
N ARG A 546 20.85 2.22 0.56
CA ARG A 546 21.40 1.01 1.19
C ARG A 546 22.71 0.63 0.51
N PRO A 547 23.69 0.04 1.23
CA PRO A 547 24.96 -0.38 0.64
C PRO A 547 24.77 -1.39 -0.50
N THR A 548 23.85 -2.33 -0.32
CA THR A 548 23.53 -3.37 -1.31
C THR A 548 23.05 -2.80 -2.64
N ASP A 549 22.14 -1.82 -2.59
CA ASP A 549 21.63 -1.15 -3.78
C ASP A 549 22.77 -0.42 -4.52
N GLY A 550 23.66 0.23 -3.77
CA GLY A 550 24.86 0.88 -4.32
C GLY A 550 25.81 -0.10 -5.01
N ILE A 551 26.13 -1.22 -4.35
CA ILE A 551 27.05 -2.26 -4.87
C ILE A 551 26.49 -2.91 -6.14
N LEU A 552 25.24 -3.38 -6.11
CA LEU A 552 24.61 -4.07 -7.25
C LEU A 552 24.45 -3.17 -8.48
N GLU A 553 24.28 -1.87 -8.26
CA GLU A 553 24.17 -0.91 -9.34
C GLU A 553 25.54 -0.56 -9.92
N ALA A 554 26.56 -0.39 -9.07
CA ALA A 554 27.93 -0.22 -9.53
C ALA A 554 28.39 -1.42 -10.36
N ILE A 555 28.03 -2.65 -9.96
CA ILE A 555 28.31 -3.86 -10.75
C ILE A 555 27.75 -3.75 -12.17
N ARG A 556 26.50 -3.28 -12.31
CA ARG A 556 25.83 -3.20 -13.62
C ARG A 556 26.31 -2.03 -14.47
N GLU A 557 26.54 -0.87 -13.86
CA GLU A 557 26.92 0.35 -14.60
C GLU A 557 28.39 0.35 -15.00
N GLU A 558 29.27 -0.17 -14.13
CA GLU A 558 30.70 -0.29 -14.42
C GLU A 558 31.04 -1.63 -15.09
N GLU A 559 30.03 -2.45 -15.43
CA GLU A 559 30.18 -3.77 -16.07
C GLU A 559 31.22 -4.66 -15.36
N ILE A 560 31.11 -4.76 -14.03
CA ILE A 560 32.05 -5.50 -13.18
C ILE A 560 31.96 -7.00 -13.46
N ASN A 561 33.10 -7.63 -13.72
CA ASN A 561 33.19 -9.09 -13.93
C ASN A 561 33.32 -9.85 -12.61
N LEU A 562 34.01 -9.26 -11.62
CA LEU A 562 34.30 -9.89 -10.33
C LEU A 562 34.17 -8.89 -9.19
N LEU A 563 33.36 -9.23 -8.18
CA LEU A 563 33.21 -8.47 -6.93
C LEU A 563 34.04 -9.11 -5.81
N LEU A 564 34.88 -8.32 -5.14
CA LEU A 564 35.53 -8.64 -3.87
C LEU A 564 34.80 -7.92 -2.74
N ILE A 565 34.37 -8.67 -1.72
CA ILE A 565 33.69 -8.11 -0.54
C ILE A 565 34.20 -8.77 0.75
N GLY A 566 34.41 -7.97 1.79
CA GLY A 566 34.76 -8.48 3.12
C GLY A 566 33.54 -8.94 3.90
N TRP A 567 33.68 -10.02 4.67
CA TRP A 567 32.71 -10.47 5.67
C TRP A 567 32.99 -9.79 7.01
N GLU A 568 31.95 -9.25 7.67
CA GLU A 568 32.06 -8.58 8.98
C GLU A 568 31.33 -9.39 10.08
N ASP A 569 32.00 -9.70 11.19
CA ASP A 569 31.39 -10.39 12.34
C ASP A 569 30.68 -9.36 13.24
N LYS A 570 29.40 -9.10 12.97
CA LYS A 570 28.58 -8.12 13.72
C LYS A 570 27.63 -8.74 14.75
N HIS A 571 27.65 -10.05 14.95
CA HIS A 571 26.60 -10.76 15.72
C HIS A 571 27.20 -11.58 16.88
N LEU A 572 26.40 -11.78 17.93
CA LEU A 572 26.75 -12.55 19.12
C LEU A 572 27.03 -14.03 18.76
N PRO A 573 27.88 -14.75 19.53
CA PRO A 573 28.43 -16.06 19.17
C PRO A 573 27.43 -17.13 18.71
N ASP A 574 26.18 -17.09 19.18
CA ASP A 574 25.18 -18.15 19.00
C ASP A 574 24.07 -17.86 17.96
N GLU A 575 24.02 -16.68 17.34
CA GLU A 575 22.99 -16.34 16.32
C GLU A 575 23.57 -16.27 14.89
N ILE A 576 23.42 -17.34 14.10
CA ILE A 576 23.67 -17.31 12.65
C ILE A 576 22.50 -16.59 11.96
N ARG A 577 22.49 -15.25 11.98
CA ARG A 577 21.56 -14.46 11.15
C ARG A 577 22.13 -14.25 9.75
N PRO A 578 21.31 -14.29 8.69
CA PRO A 578 21.76 -13.99 7.34
C PRO A 578 22.20 -12.51 7.23
N ASP A 579 23.43 -12.29 6.77
CA ASP A 579 23.99 -10.94 6.60
C ASP A 579 23.12 -10.10 5.63
N PRO A 580 22.64 -8.92 6.06
CA PRO A 580 21.71 -8.09 5.29
C PRO A 580 22.34 -7.45 4.04
N ILE A 581 23.68 -7.43 3.95
CA ILE A 581 24.45 -6.93 2.81
C ILE A 581 24.86 -8.08 1.89
N LEU A 582 25.48 -9.12 2.45
CA LEU A 582 26.09 -10.19 1.67
C LEU A 582 25.05 -11.08 0.97
N ASN A 583 23.96 -11.43 1.65
CA ASN A 583 22.96 -12.36 1.13
C ASN A 583 22.24 -11.84 -0.13
N PRO A 584 21.75 -10.58 -0.20
CA PRO A 584 21.20 -10.03 -1.44
C PRO A 584 22.19 -10.01 -2.61
N ILE A 585 23.47 -9.71 -2.33
CA ILE A 585 24.54 -9.65 -3.34
C ILE A 585 24.83 -11.06 -3.87
N MET A 586 25.02 -12.04 -2.99
CA MET A 586 25.21 -13.45 -3.35
C MET A 586 24.07 -14.01 -4.19
N ARG A 587 22.85 -13.49 -4.04
CA ARG A 587 21.67 -13.93 -4.80
C ARG A 587 21.55 -13.27 -6.17
N THR A 588 21.83 -11.97 -6.27
CA THR A 588 21.39 -11.14 -7.41
C THR A 588 22.50 -10.48 -8.20
N ALA A 589 23.74 -10.50 -7.73
CA ALA A 589 24.86 -9.90 -8.44
C ALA A 589 25.07 -10.65 -9.79
N PRO A 590 25.09 -9.91 -10.92
CA PRO A 590 25.31 -10.47 -12.25
C PRO A 590 26.81 -10.60 -12.58
N CYS A 591 27.63 -10.98 -11.59
CA CYS A 591 29.08 -11.10 -11.70
C CYS A 591 29.58 -12.21 -10.78
N ASP A 592 30.82 -12.62 -10.97
CA ASP A 592 31.48 -13.52 -10.03
C ASP A 592 31.72 -12.78 -8.71
N ILE A 593 31.72 -13.50 -7.59
CA ILE A 593 31.83 -12.94 -6.25
C ILE A 593 32.87 -13.73 -5.48
N ILE A 594 33.77 -12.99 -4.82
CA ILE A 594 34.69 -13.51 -3.82
C ILE A 594 34.39 -12.81 -2.50
N ILE A 595 34.24 -13.62 -1.47
CA ILE A 595 33.97 -13.17 -0.11
C ILE A 595 35.18 -13.51 0.73
N LEU A 596 35.75 -12.51 1.39
CA LEU A 596 36.93 -12.63 2.21
C LEU A 596 36.57 -12.53 3.69
N ARG A 597 36.94 -13.54 4.47
CA ARG A 597 36.88 -13.51 5.94
C ARG A 597 38.31 -13.57 6.49
N HIS A 598 38.68 -12.53 7.24
CA HIS A 598 40.04 -12.23 7.72
C HIS A 598 41.07 -11.89 6.61
N PRO A 599 42.16 -11.15 6.92
CA PRO A 599 43.22 -10.84 5.97
C PRO A 599 43.96 -12.10 5.49
N LEU A 600 44.26 -12.17 4.19
CA LEU A 600 45.04 -13.26 3.62
C LEU A 600 46.54 -13.08 3.92
N PRO A 601 47.27 -14.15 4.28
CA PRO A 601 48.72 -14.13 4.30
C PRO A 601 49.28 -13.89 2.89
N THR A 602 50.41 -13.19 2.80
CA THR A 602 51.01 -12.77 1.51
C THR A 602 51.46 -13.95 0.66
N ASN A 603 52.03 -14.98 1.29
CA ASN A 603 52.48 -16.25 0.71
C ASN A 603 52.13 -17.41 1.67
N PRO A 604 50.92 -18.01 1.58
CA PRO A 604 50.59 -19.22 2.33
C PRO A 604 51.40 -20.41 1.84
N ALA A 605 51.86 -21.27 2.75
CA ALA A 605 52.52 -22.53 2.43
C ALA A 605 51.49 -23.58 2.00
N THR A 606 50.34 -23.64 2.67
CA THR A 606 49.28 -24.64 2.40
C THR A 606 47.91 -23.99 2.23
N VAL A 607 47.21 -24.32 1.14
CA VAL A 607 45.83 -23.89 0.88
C VAL A 607 44.92 -25.11 0.80
N LEU A 608 43.92 -25.14 1.68
CA LEU A 608 42.92 -26.22 1.74
C LEU A 608 41.70 -25.88 0.90
N ILE A 609 41.30 -26.80 0.02
CA ILE A 609 40.15 -26.65 -0.88
C ILE A 609 39.21 -27.84 -0.68
N PRO A 610 38.22 -27.74 0.21
CA PRO A 610 37.24 -28.80 0.38
C PRO A 610 36.26 -28.82 -0.81
N THR A 611 35.94 -30.01 -1.31
CA THR A 611 34.98 -30.22 -2.39
C THR A 611 34.09 -31.42 -2.10
N ALA A 612 32.80 -31.28 -2.42
CA ALA A 612 31.86 -32.39 -2.51
C ALA A 612 31.46 -32.71 -3.96
N GLY A 613 32.19 -32.17 -4.95
CA GLY A 613 31.80 -32.16 -6.37
C GLY A 613 30.84 -31.02 -6.74
N GLY A 614 30.75 -29.97 -5.91
CA GLY A 614 29.89 -28.82 -6.17
C GLY A 614 30.33 -27.97 -7.36
N SER A 615 29.39 -27.33 -8.06
CA SER A 615 29.66 -26.58 -9.30
C SER A 615 30.63 -25.40 -9.15
N TYR A 616 30.82 -24.88 -7.94
CA TYR A 616 31.69 -23.75 -7.65
C TYR A 616 33.06 -24.15 -7.08
N ALA A 617 33.25 -25.41 -6.69
CA ALA A 617 34.53 -25.92 -6.21
C ALA A 617 35.65 -25.86 -7.26
N PRO A 618 35.39 -26.16 -8.56
CA PRO A 618 36.40 -26.01 -9.61
C PRO A 618 36.92 -24.57 -9.76
N GLN A 619 36.05 -23.58 -9.57
CA GLN A 619 36.41 -22.16 -9.65
C GLN A 619 37.23 -21.72 -8.43
N ALA A 620 36.91 -22.23 -7.24
CA ALA A 620 37.72 -22.00 -6.05
C ALA A 620 39.14 -22.55 -6.24
N LEU A 621 39.28 -23.77 -6.79
CA LEU A 621 40.57 -24.37 -7.13
C LEU A 621 41.33 -23.57 -8.20
N LYS A 622 40.64 -23.16 -9.27
CA LYS A 622 41.22 -22.35 -10.34
C LYS A 622 41.74 -21.01 -9.82
N LEU A 623 40.94 -20.30 -9.03
CA LEU A 623 41.28 -19.00 -8.47
C LEU A 623 42.47 -19.10 -7.49
N ALA A 624 42.45 -20.10 -6.59
CA ALA A 624 43.57 -20.36 -5.67
C ALA A 624 44.87 -20.63 -6.43
N GLY A 625 44.81 -21.42 -7.50
CA GLY A 625 45.97 -21.73 -8.34
C GLY A 625 46.52 -20.54 -9.13
N GLN A 626 45.69 -19.54 -9.44
CA GLN A 626 46.08 -18.31 -10.12
C GLN A 626 46.64 -17.24 -9.14
N LEU A 627 46.11 -17.19 -7.91
CA LEU A 627 46.48 -16.17 -6.93
C LEU A 627 47.84 -16.39 -6.25
N PHE A 628 48.26 -17.65 -6.07
CA PHE A 628 49.48 -18.00 -5.34
C PHE A 628 50.50 -18.68 -6.26
N PRO A 629 51.80 -18.34 -6.20
CA PRO A 629 52.83 -18.97 -7.04
C PRO A 629 53.00 -20.48 -6.78
N ALA A 630 53.39 -21.25 -7.80
CA ALA A 630 53.68 -22.69 -7.69
C ALA A 630 54.93 -23.03 -6.87
N THR A 631 55.85 -22.08 -6.76
CA THR A 631 57.12 -22.24 -6.05
C THR A 631 57.00 -22.18 -4.53
N THR A 632 55.93 -21.59 -4.00
CA THR A 632 55.79 -21.29 -2.57
C THR A 632 54.59 -21.95 -1.89
N THR A 633 53.61 -22.43 -2.65
CA THR A 633 52.30 -22.81 -2.11
C THR A 633 51.85 -24.18 -2.61
N GLN A 634 51.46 -25.06 -1.70
CA GLN A 634 50.86 -26.35 -1.98
C GLN A 634 49.33 -26.25 -1.94
N LEU A 635 48.65 -26.74 -2.99
CA LEU A 635 47.18 -26.80 -3.04
C LEU A 635 46.72 -28.19 -2.63
N ASN A 636 45.90 -28.28 -1.57
CA ASN A 636 45.35 -29.53 -1.07
C ASN A 636 43.83 -29.59 -1.34
N LEU A 637 43.42 -30.44 -2.27
CA LEU A 637 42.03 -30.69 -2.62
C LEU A 637 41.47 -31.83 -1.76
N MET A 638 40.43 -31.56 -0.97
CA MET A 638 39.97 -32.46 0.08
C MET A 638 38.51 -32.89 -0.10
N HIS A 639 38.20 -34.16 0.17
CA HIS A 639 36.83 -34.66 0.34
C HIS A 639 36.63 -35.22 1.75
N VAL A 640 35.48 -34.94 2.37
CA VAL A 640 35.11 -35.53 3.68
C VAL A 640 34.03 -36.58 3.46
N SER A 641 34.32 -37.82 3.88
CA SER A 641 33.36 -38.94 3.85
C SER A 641 32.75 -39.15 5.23
N VAL A 642 31.42 -39.36 5.29
CA VAL A 642 30.70 -39.65 6.55
C VAL A 642 30.56 -41.15 6.78
N ASP A 643 30.50 -41.94 5.69
CA ASP A 643 30.47 -43.41 5.72
C ASP A 643 31.68 -44.01 4.97
N ALA A 644 32.21 -45.13 5.47
CA ALA A 644 33.39 -45.81 4.90
C ALA A 644 33.15 -46.42 3.51
N THR A 645 31.88 -46.59 3.12
CA THR A 645 31.44 -47.13 1.81
C THR A 645 31.42 -46.08 0.69
N GLU A 646 31.57 -44.78 1.00
CA GLU A 646 31.54 -43.69 -0.01
C GLU A 646 32.91 -43.38 -0.66
N ASN A 647 33.99 -44.07 -0.26
CA ASN A 647 35.37 -43.73 -0.68
C ASN A 647 35.63 -43.82 -2.19
N GLU A 648 35.03 -44.79 -2.91
CA GLU A 648 35.18 -44.86 -4.38
C GLU A 648 34.51 -43.67 -5.08
N THR A 649 33.36 -43.21 -4.58
CA THR A 649 32.66 -42.02 -5.13
C THR A 649 33.37 -40.70 -4.78
N ALA A 650 34.22 -40.69 -3.74
CA ALA A 650 34.99 -39.52 -3.34
C ALA A 650 36.13 -39.21 -4.32
N GLU A 651 36.83 -40.25 -4.80
CA GLU A 651 37.91 -40.10 -5.79
C GLU A 651 37.39 -39.55 -7.12
N GLU A 652 36.24 -40.05 -7.60
CA GLU A 652 35.59 -39.54 -8.80
C GLU A 652 35.22 -38.05 -8.66
N LYS A 653 34.68 -37.63 -7.51
CA LYS A 653 34.32 -36.22 -7.24
C LYS A 653 35.56 -35.32 -7.20
N LEU A 654 36.67 -35.79 -6.63
CA LEU A 654 37.96 -35.08 -6.61
C LEU A 654 38.52 -34.92 -8.02
N ALA A 655 38.57 -36.00 -8.80
CA ALA A 655 39.03 -36.00 -10.18
C ALA A 655 38.16 -35.10 -11.09
N ALA A 656 36.83 -35.16 -10.94
CA ALA A 656 35.90 -34.31 -11.67
C ALA A 656 36.09 -32.82 -11.35
N THR A 657 36.32 -32.48 -10.08
CA THR A 657 36.58 -31.10 -9.66
C THR A 657 37.88 -30.57 -10.27
N ALA A 658 38.95 -31.37 -10.23
CA ALA A 658 40.25 -31.03 -10.80
C ALA A 658 40.19 -30.86 -12.33
N ALA A 659 39.50 -31.77 -13.02
CA ALA A 659 39.29 -31.71 -14.46
C ALA A 659 38.50 -30.46 -14.87
N ALA A 660 37.40 -30.17 -14.16
CA ALA A 660 36.57 -28.98 -14.41
C ALA A 660 37.29 -27.65 -14.13
N ALA A 661 38.28 -27.64 -13.22
CA ALA A 661 39.09 -26.45 -12.95
C ALA A 661 40.08 -26.13 -14.08
N ALA A 662 40.37 -27.11 -14.95
CA ALA A 662 41.36 -27.03 -16.03
C ALA A 662 42.75 -26.54 -15.57
N LEU A 663 43.13 -26.83 -14.32
CA LEU A 663 44.36 -26.36 -13.71
C LEU A 663 45.54 -27.28 -14.09
N LYS A 664 46.53 -26.77 -14.85
CA LYS A 664 47.73 -27.52 -15.26
C LYS A 664 48.82 -27.63 -14.16
N ARG A 665 48.44 -27.45 -12.89
CA ARG A 665 49.38 -27.35 -11.75
C ARG A 665 49.26 -28.58 -10.84
N PRO A 666 50.36 -29.10 -10.29
CA PRO A 666 50.32 -30.17 -9.30
C PRO A 666 49.55 -29.73 -8.05
N HIS A 667 48.66 -30.60 -7.59
CA HIS A 667 47.85 -30.45 -6.38
C HIS A 667 47.79 -31.81 -5.68
N THR A 668 47.67 -31.82 -4.35
CA THR A 668 47.49 -33.05 -3.58
C THR A 668 46.01 -33.30 -3.33
N THR A 669 45.60 -34.57 -3.36
CA THR A 669 44.23 -34.99 -3.05
C THR A 669 44.19 -35.74 -1.73
N GLN A 670 43.25 -35.41 -0.84
CA GLN A 670 43.11 -36.03 0.48
C GLN A 670 41.65 -36.42 0.74
N ILE A 671 41.42 -37.63 1.26
CA ILE A 671 40.12 -38.10 1.74
C ILE A 671 40.20 -38.20 3.26
N THR A 672 39.19 -37.69 3.98
CA THR A 672 39.15 -37.72 5.45
C THR A 672 37.80 -38.21 5.93
N ASN A 673 37.81 -39.15 6.87
CA ASN A 673 36.59 -39.68 7.48
C ASN A 673 36.27 -38.89 8.75
N ALA A 674 35.03 -38.41 8.87
CA ALA A 674 34.58 -37.67 10.05
C ALA A 674 33.09 -37.88 10.31
N ALA A 675 32.66 -37.81 11.58
CA ALA A 675 31.25 -37.94 11.99
C ALA A 675 30.36 -36.80 11.44
N SER A 676 30.95 -35.71 10.96
CA SER A 676 30.26 -34.57 10.35
C SER A 676 31.17 -33.89 9.34
N ILE A 677 30.60 -33.48 8.20
CA ILE A 677 31.33 -32.80 7.13
C ILE A 677 31.99 -31.50 7.64
N SER A 678 31.29 -30.72 8.48
CA SER A 678 31.86 -29.48 9.01
C SER A 678 33.01 -29.73 9.98
N ALA A 679 32.90 -30.76 10.82
CA ALA A 679 33.96 -31.11 11.77
C ALA A 679 35.21 -31.62 11.04
N GLY A 680 35.04 -32.45 10.01
CA GLY A 680 36.14 -32.93 9.18
C GLY A 680 36.90 -31.79 8.48
N ILE A 681 36.19 -30.80 7.92
CA ILE A 681 36.82 -29.65 7.27
C ILE A 681 37.55 -28.76 8.27
N LEU A 682 36.96 -28.49 9.45
CA LEU A 682 37.59 -27.65 10.48
C LEU A 682 38.86 -28.29 11.05
N ASN A 683 38.87 -29.60 11.32
CA ASN A 683 40.05 -30.31 11.80
C ASN A 683 41.19 -30.29 10.75
N ALA A 684 40.85 -30.50 9.47
CA ALA A 684 41.86 -30.43 8.40
C ALA A 684 42.40 -29.00 8.20
N ALA A 685 41.58 -27.98 8.49
CA ALA A 685 41.98 -26.59 8.37
C ALA A 685 43.01 -26.13 9.41
N GLU A 686 43.15 -26.81 10.56
CA GLU A 686 44.17 -26.46 11.57
C GLU A 686 45.59 -26.48 10.98
N ASN A 687 45.85 -27.45 10.09
CA ASN A 687 47.13 -27.64 9.39
C ASN A 687 47.25 -26.84 8.09
N ALA A 688 46.25 -26.00 7.77
CA ALA A 688 46.25 -25.13 6.60
C ALA A 688 46.46 -23.66 7.01
N ASP A 689 47.06 -22.88 6.11
CA ASP A 689 47.18 -21.43 6.29
C ASP A 689 45.92 -20.69 5.82
N VAL A 690 45.25 -21.21 4.79
CA VAL A 690 44.05 -20.59 4.19
C VAL A 690 43.07 -21.65 3.68
N ILE A 691 41.77 -21.38 3.82
CA ILE A 691 40.69 -22.21 3.27
C ILE A 691 40.06 -21.52 2.05
N PHE A 692 39.99 -22.21 0.91
CA PHE A 692 39.31 -21.76 -0.31
C PHE A 692 38.11 -22.66 -0.62
N MET A 693 36.89 -22.12 -0.59
CA MET A 693 35.67 -22.91 -0.78
C MET A 693 34.81 -22.36 -1.91
N GLY A 694 34.23 -23.27 -2.70
CA GLY A 694 33.10 -22.92 -3.55
C GLY A 694 31.86 -22.67 -2.69
N ALA A 695 31.03 -21.69 -3.05
CA ALA A 695 29.69 -21.57 -2.49
C ALA A 695 28.89 -22.86 -2.77
N SER A 696 27.86 -23.19 -1.98
CA SER A 696 26.99 -24.35 -2.26
C SER A 696 25.89 -24.00 -3.27
N LYS A 697 25.51 -24.95 -4.14
CA LYS A 697 24.43 -24.83 -5.15
C LYS A 697 23.08 -25.37 -4.67
N GLU A 698 22.93 -25.67 -3.38
CA GLU A 698 21.73 -26.34 -2.84
C GLU A 698 20.41 -25.60 -3.11
N SER A 699 19.31 -26.34 -3.15
CA SER A 699 17.96 -25.82 -3.43
C SER A 699 17.56 -24.71 -2.45
N PHE A 700 16.61 -23.86 -2.85
CA PHE A 700 16.13 -22.70 -2.07
C PHE A 700 15.80 -23.04 -0.59
N LEU A 701 15.28 -24.24 -0.34
CA LEU A 701 14.93 -24.74 0.99
C LEU A 701 16.13 -25.00 1.90
N ASP A 702 17.22 -25.59 1.40
CA ASP A 702 18.38 -25.95 2.24
C ASP A 702 19.19 -24.69 2.64
N ARG A 703 19.22 -23.68 1.76
CA ARG A 703 19.93 -22.40 1.98
C ARG A 703 19.25 -21.48 2.99
N ALA A 704 17.93 -21.51 3.10
CA ALA A 704 17.19 -20.70 4.06
C ALA A 704 17.21 -21.31 5.47
N TYR A 705 17.46 -22.62 5.60
CA TYR A 705 17.27 -23.36 6.85
C TYR A 705 18.53 -23.79 7.56
N PHE A 706 19.64 -24.04 6.86
CA PHE A 706 20.85 -24.58 7.53
C PHE A 706 22.01 -23.60 7.62
N GLY A 707 22.00 -22.47 6.92
CA GLY A 707 23.22 -21.71 6.65
C GLY A 707 24.16 -22.61 5.86
N GLY A 708 24.31 -22.36 4.56
CA GLY A 708 25.06 -23.27 3.68
C GLY A 708 26.39 -23.69 4.32
N LEU A 709 26.75 -24.96 4.24
CA LEU A 709 27.94 -25.54 4.88
C LEU A 709 29.21 -24.63 4.82
N PRO A 710 29.53 -23.94 3.69
CA PRO A 710 30.63 -22.98 3.63
C PRO A 710 30.54 -21.82 4.63
N VAL A 711 29.34 -21.30 4.90
CA VAL A 711 29.07 -20.24 5.88
C VAL A 711 29.36 -20.72 7.31
N LYS A 712 28.89 -21.93 7.66
CA LYS A 712 29.15 -22.55 8.96
C LYS A 712 30.64 -22.78 9.20
N ILE A 713 31.36 -23.24 8.17
CA ILE A 713 32.80 -23.48 8.25
C ILE A 713 33.55 -22.17 8.40
N ALA A 714 33.25 -21.16 7.58
CA ALA A 714 33.89 -19.87 7.71
C ALA A 714 33.63 -19.24 9.07
N TYR A 715 32.41 -19.35 9.61
CA TYR A 715 32.07 -18.81 10.93
C TYR A 715 32.84 -19.48 12.07
N LYS A 716 33.05 -20.80 12.00
CA LYS A 716 33.75 -21.57 13.04
C LYS A 716 35.26 -21.66 12.84
N SER A 717 35.78 -21.22 11.69
CA SER A 717 37.21 -21.31 11.38
C SER A 717 37.94 -20.07 11.88
N GLU A 718 39.03 -20.27 12.62
CA GLU A 718 39.98 -19.21 13.00
C GLU A 718 40.95 -18.85 11.85
N LYS A 719 40.94 -19.63 10.76
CA LYS A 719 41.83 -19.43 9.61
C LYS A 719 41.20 -18.49 8.58
N PRO A 720 42.00 -17.70 7.85
CA PRO A 720 41.52 -16.91 6.72
C PRO A 720 40.75 -17.78 5.72
N THR A 721 39.53 -17.36 5.41
CA THR A 721 38.59 -18.15 4.59
C THR A 721 38.11 -17.33 3.40
N VAL A 722 38.21 -17.92 2.20
CA VAL A 722 37.77 -17.33 0.93
C VAL A 722 36.63 -18.16 0.36
N MET A 723 35.50 -17.51 0.05
CA MET A 723 34.40 -18.14 -0.66
C MET A 723 34.27 -17.61 -2.07
N VAL A 724 34.04 -18.51 -3.03
CA VAL A 724 33.92 -18.17 -4.45
C VAL A 724 32.54 -18.58 -4.97
N ARG A 725 31.87 -17.68 -5.68
CA ARG A 725 30.63 -17.93 -6.39
C ARG A 725 30.72 -17.33 -7.80
N SER A 726 30.61 -18.15 -8.84
CA SER A 726 30.48 -17.62 -10.20
C SER A 726 29.04 -17.33 -10.60
N TYR A 727 28.90 -16.46 -11.59
CA TYR A 727 27.62 -16.09 -12.17
C TYR A 727 27.14 -17.15 -13.18
N GLU A 728 25.96 -17.73 -12.91
CA GLU A 728 25.20 -18.51 -13.89
C GLU A 728 23.89 -17.77 -14.20
N PRO A 729 23.54 -17.53 -15.48
CA PRO A 729 22.27 -16.91 -15.84
C PRO A 729 21.10 -17.85 -15.53
N VAL A 730 20.34 -17.53 -14.49
CA VAL A 730 19.17 -18.31 -14.04
C VAL A 730 18.05 -18.22 -15.08
N ARG A 731 17.55 -19.39 -15.56
CA ARG A 731 16.56 -19.50 -16.64
C ARG A 731 15.09 -19.70 -16.22
N HIS A 732 14.72 -19.56 -14.94
CA HIS A 732 13.32 -19.74 -14.51
C HIS A 732 12.86 -18.64 -13.53
N ALA A 733 11.77 -17.94 -13.83
CA ALA A 733 11.59 -16.55 -13.36
C ALA A 733 10.21 -16.15 -12.78
N PHE A 734 9.30 -17.07 -12.43
CA PHE A 734 7.98 -16.63 -11.89
C PHE A 734 7.64 -17.19 -10.50
N TRP A 735 7.61 -18.51 -10.33
CA TRP A 735 7.17 -19.14 -9.08
C TRP A 735 8.13 -18.93 -7.89
N GLU A 736 9.44 -18.98 -8.14
CA GLU A 736 10.44 -18.70 -7.08
C GLU A 736 10.41 -17.25 -6.63
N SER A 737 10.10 -16.29 -7.51
CA SER A 737 10.05 -14.85 -7.18
C SER A 737 8.87 -14.48 -6.27
N ILE A 738 7.73 -15.17 -6.41
CA ILE A 738 6.54 -14.96 -5.58
C ILE A 738 6.80 -15.52 -4.17
N TRP A 739 7.36 -16.73 -4.08
CA TRP A 739 7.69 -17.34 -2.79
C TRP A 739 8.83 -16.60 -2.06
N PHE A 740 9.83 -16.13 -2.80
CA PHE A 740 10.91 -15.27 -2.31
C PHE A 740 10.40 -13.97 -1.68
N LEU A 741 9.31 -13.41 -2.20
CA LEU A 741 8.71 -12.18 -1.68
C LEU A 741 7.96 -12.39 -0.35
N LEU A 742 7.49 -13.62 -0.12
CA LEU A 742 6.77 -14.04 1.08
C LEU A 742 7.71 -14.57 2.18
N ALA A 743 8.71 -15.38 1.83
CA ALA A 743 9.62 -16.03 2.78
C ALA A 743 10.64 -15.08 3.44
N ASP A 744 11.16 -14.07 2.72
CA ASP A 744 12.11 -13.06 3.27
C ASP A 744 11.45 -12.16 4.35
N ARG A 745 10.15 -12.32 4.59
CA ARG A 745 9.36 -11.56 5.57
C ARG A 745 8.84 -12.40 6.74
N LEU A 746 8.95 -13.72 6.68
CA LEU A 746 8.56 -14.59 7.78
C LEU A 746 9.78 -14.82 8.70
N PRO A 747 9.70 -14.46 9.99
CA PRO A 747 10.82 -14.64 10.91
C PRO A 747 11.04 -16.13 11.20
N THR A 748 12.23 -16.64 10.91
CA THR A 748 12.59 -18.06 11.06
C THR A 748 12.78 -18.44 12.54
N LEU A 749 12.16 -19.54 12.98
CA LEU A 749 12.35 -20.11 14.32
C LEU A 749 13.72 -20.78 14.42
N THR A 750 14.37 -20.71 15.59
CA THR A 750 15.60 -21.48 15.86
C THR A 750 15.29 -22.98 15.94
N THR A 751 16.30 -23.84 15.84
CA THR A 751 16.13 -25.29 15.94
C THR A 751 15.48 -25.69 17.27
N ASP A 752 15.96 -25.13 18.38
CA ASP A 752 15.44 -25.39 19.73
C ASP A 752 13.97 -24.96 19.89
N GLN A 753 13.58 -23.83 19.29
CA GLN A 753 12.19 -23.38 19.28
C GLN A 753 11.27 -24.31 18.49
N ARG A 754 11.76 -24.94 17.42
CA ARG A 754 10.97 -25.91 16.64
C ARG A 754 10.80 -27.21 17.39
N ASP A 755 11.84 -27.69 18.07
CA ASP A 755 11.76 -28.92 18.84
C ASP A 755 10.80 -28.74 20.04
N GLU A 756 10.85 -27.60 20.72
CA GLU A 756 9.91 -27.29 21.80
C GLU A 756 8.44 -27.23 21.32
N VAL A 757 8.17 -26.65 20.16
CA VAL A 757 6.81 -26.62 19.58
C VAL A 757 6.34 -28.03 19.22
N VAL A 758 7.24 -28.87 18.69
CA VAL A 758 6.91 -30.26 18.36
C VAL A 758 6.57 -31.05 19.62
N ASP A 759 7.38 -30.93 20.67
CA ASP A 759 7.17 -31.63 21.94
C ASP A 759 5.84 -31.21 22.58
N TYR A 760 5.54 -29.91 22.57
CA TYR A 760 4.25 -29.38 23.02
C TYR A 760 3.07 -29.94 22.21
N MET A 761 3.20 -30.05 20.88
CA MET A 761 2.15 -30.59 20.01
C MET A 761 1.96 -32.09 20.19
N GLN A 762 3.03 -32.85 20.42
CA GLN A 762 2.95 -34.28 20.73
C GLN A 762 2.27 -34.52 22.08
N ALA A 763 2.57 -33.71 23.10
CA ALA A 763 1.91 -33.78 24.40
C ALA A 763 0.42 -33.38 24.31
N SER A 764 0.09 -32.36 23.51
CA SER A 764 -1.27 -31.84 23.36
C SER A 764 -2.15 -32.66 22.41
N ALA A 765 -1.59 -33.64 21.69
CA ALA A 765 -2.31 -34.52 20.78
C ALA A 765 -3.07 -35.64 21.51
N GLN A 766 -2.70 -35.97 22.75
CA GLN A 766 -3.29 -37.06 23.50
C GLN A 766 -4.63 -36.63 24.14
N PRO A 767 -5.71 -37.41 23.99
CA PRO A 767 -7.01 -37.07 24.57
C PRO A 767 -7.01 -37.35 26.08
N THR A 768 -6.81 -36.31 26.89
CA THR A 768 -6.86 -36.38 28.36
C THR A 768 -8.30 -36.37 28.88
N ILE A 769 -8.49 -36.67 30.16
CA ILE A 769 -9.80 -36.54 30.82
C ILE A 769 -10.30 -35.09 30.72
N ASP A 770 -9.43 -34.12 30.95
CA ASP A 770 -9.76 -32.69 30.85
C ASP A 770 -10.25 -32.30 29.46
N PHE A 771 -9.65 -32.87 28.40
CA PHE A 771 -10.10 -32.67 27.02
C PHE A 771 -11.57 -33.09 26.84
N PHE A 772 -11.96 -34.26 27.34
CA PHE A 772 -13.34 -34.75 27.24
C PHE A 772 -14.32 -33.94 28.09
N VAL A 773 -13.92 -33.56 29.32
CA VAL A 773 -14.74 -32.73 30.20
C VAL A 773 -15.02 -31.37 29.57
N LEU A 774 -13.99 -30.71 29.02
CA LEU A 774 -14.13 -29.40 28.39
C LEU A 774 -14.97 -29.47 27.10
N ILE A 775 -14.82 -30.52 26.28
CA ILE A 775 -15.67 -30.70 25.09
C ILE A 775 -17.12 -30.96 25.48
N PHE A 776 -17.36 -31.80 26.50
CA PHE A 776 -18.70 -32.06 26.99
C PHE A 776 -19.38 -30.76 27.46
N LEU A 777 -18.71 -29.99 28.33
CA LEU A 777 -19.22 -28.72 28.82
C LEU A 777 -19.43 -27.69 27.70
N ALA A 778 -18.47 -27.56 26.78
CA ALA A 778 -18.62 -26.69 25.62
C ALA A 778 -19.79 -27.10 24.72
N ALA A 779 -20.00 -28.40 24.48
CA ALA A 779 -21.12 -28.90 23.70
C ALA A 779 -22.47 -28.67 24.40
N VAL A 780 -22.53 -28.75 25.72
CA VAL A 780 -23.72 -28.39 26.51
C VAL A 780 -24.04 -26.91 26.33
N ILE A 781 -23.07 -26.03 26.57
CA ILE A 781 -23.23 -24.57 26.45
C ILE A 781 -23.61 -24.20 25.00
N ALA A 782 -22.95 -24.79 24.01
CA ALA A 782 -23.23 -24.53 22.60
C ALA A 782 -24.65 -24.97 22.21
N SER A 783 -25.08 -26.18 22.62
CA SER A 783 -26.41 -26.69 22.30
C SER A 783 -27.50 -25.84 22.95
N LEU A 784 -27.32 -25.42 24.20
CA LEU A 784 -28.25 -24.50 24.87
C LEU A 784 -28.27 -23.11 24.22
N GLY A 785 -27.10 -22.57 23.86
CA GLY A 785 -27.00 -21.30 23.15
C GLY A 785 -27.66 -21.32 21.77
N LEU A 786 -27.54 -22.44 21.05
CA LEU A 786 -28.21 -22.68 19.77
C LEU A 786 -29.74 -22.73 19.93
N LEU A 787 -30.24 -23.45 20.93
CA LEU A 787 -31.68 -23.51 21.22
C LEU A 787 -32.26 -22.17 21.72
N GLN A 788 -31.44 -21.35 22.38
CA GLN A 788 -31.81 -20.00 22.82
C GLN A 788 -31.61 -18.93 21.73
N SER A 789 -31.06 -19.30 20.57
CA SER A 789 -30.68 -18.36 19.51
C SER A 789 -29.75 -17.23 20.00
N SER A 790 -28.83 -17.53 20.92
CA SER A 790 -27.92 -16.56 21.55
C SER A 790 -26.48 -16.69 21.05
N ALA A 791 -26.11 -15.83 20.10
CA ALA A 791 -24.76 -15.78 19.53
C ALA A 791 -23.66 -15.61 20.61
N ALA A 792 -23.91 -14.81 21.65
CA ALA A 792 -22.95 -14.57 22.73
C ALA A 792 -22.62 -15.84 23.53
N VAL A 793 -23.63 -16.65 23.86
CA VAL A 793 -23.47 -17.93 24.58
C VAL A 793 -22.75 -18.95 23.70
N ILE A 794 -23.08 -18.97 22.40
CA ILE A 794 -22.42 -19.83 21.41
C ILE A 794 -20.92 -19.48 21.30
N ILE A 795 -20.56 -18.20 21.26
CA ILE A 795 -19.16 -17.74 21.26
C ILE A 795 -18.46 -18.15 22.57
N GLY A 796 -19.15 -18.02 23.71
CA GLY A 796 -18.64 -18.47 25.01
C GLY A 796 -18.29 -19.97 25.02
N ALA A 797 -19.11 -20.80 24.40
CA ALA A 797 -18.82 -22.23 24.24
C ALA A 797 -17.59 -22.51 23.37
N MET A 798 -17.39 -21.75 22.29
CA MET A 798 -16.22 -21.90 21.40
C MET A 798 -14.89 -21.62 22.12
N LEU A 799 -14.88 -20.72 23.11
CA LEU A 799 -13.69 -20.38 23.91
C LEU A 799 -13.25 -21.52 24.84
N VAL A 800 -14.19 -22.35 25.30
CA VAL A 800 -13.94 -23.42 26.27
C VAL A 800 -13.40 -24.68 25.57
N ALA A 801 -13.76 -24.90 24.31
CA ALA A 801 -13.50 -26.17 23.63
C ALA A 801 -12.02 -26.34 23.18
N PRO A 802 -11.33 -27.41 23.61
CA PRO A 802 -9.92 -27.66 23.28
C PRO A 802 -9.71 -28.38 21.93
N LEU A 803 -10.67 -28.30 20.99
CA LEU A 803 -10.63 -29.08 19.74
C LEU A 803 -9.49 -28.65 18.79
N MET A 804 -8.98 -27.43 18.93
CA MET A 804 -7.88 -26.90 18.11
C MET A 804 -6.57 -27.65 18.29
N SER A 805 -6.26 -28.11 19.51
CA SER A 805 -4.99 -28.76 19.83
C SER A 805 -4.75 -30.05 19.01
N PRO A 806 -5.67 -31.04 18.99
CA PRO A 806 -5.48 -32.25 18.17
C PRO A 806 -5.53 -31.95 16.66
N ILE A 807 -6.30 -30.96 16.22
CA ILE A 807 -6.37 -30.57 14.79
C ILE A 807 -5.04 -29.99 14.30
N LEU A 808 -4.38 -29.14 15.10
CA LEU A 808 -3.06 -28.62 14.76
C LEU A 808 -2.00 -29.72 14.81
N ALA A 809 -2.10 -30.67 15.75
CA ALA A 809 -1.21 -31.84 15.79
C ALA A 809 -1.35 -32.73 14.53
N MET A 810 -2.56 -32.86 13.98
CA MET A 810 -2.75 -33.50 12.66
C MET A 810 -2.04 -32.73 11.54
N ALA A 811 -2.11 -31.40 11.54
CA ALA A 811 -1.38 -30.59 10.56
C ALA A 811 0.15 -30.75 10.71
N MET A 812 0.65 -30.83 11.94
CA MET A 812 2.08 -30.99 12.22
C MET A 812 2.60 -32.38 11.83
N SER A 813 1.83 -33.43 12.10
CA SER A 813 2.17 -34.80 11.68
C SER A 813 2.22 -34.97 10.16
N ILE A 814 1.34 -34.29 9.42
CA ILE A 814 1.41 -34.24 7.94
C ILE A 814 2.73 -33.61 7.47
N VAL A 815 3.19 -32.55 8.14
CA VAL A 815 4.42 -31.82 7.78
C VAL A 815 5.68 -32.64 8.12
N LYS A 816 5.70 -33.31 9.28
CA LYS A 816 6.82 -34.17 9.69
C LYS A 816 6.79 -35.57 9.06
N GLY A 817 5.66 -36.02 8.51
CA GLY A 817 5.51 -37.38 8.00
C GLY A 817 5.32 -38.45 9.09
N ASP A 818 4.96 -38.04 10.31
CA ASP A 818 4.81 -38.89 11.48
C ASP A 818 3.40 -39.54 11.51
N LEU A 819 3.31 -40.78 11.04
CA LEU A 819 2.04 -41.51 10.96
C LEU A 819 1.47 -41.88 12.34
N GLN A 820 2.32 -42.02 13.35
CA GLN A 820 1.88 -42.36 14.70
C GLN A 820 1.19 -41.15 15.35
N LEU A 821 1.80 -39.97 15.24
CA LEU A 821 1.18 -38.72 15.70
C LEU A 821 -0.10 -38.41 14.91
N LEU A 822 -0.14 -38.69 13.60
CA LEU A 822 -1.34 -38.53 12.78
C LEU A 822 -2.49 -39.43 13.27
N ALA A 823 -2.20 -40.70 13.61
CA ALA A 823 -3.20 -41.63 14.11
C ALA A 823 -3.76 -41.18 15.47
N VAL A 824 -2.88 -40.82 16.42
CA VAL A 824 -3.27 -40.38 17.77
C VAL A 824 -4.11 -39.09 17.73
N SER A 825 -3.68 -38.10 16.95
CA SER A 825 -4.39 -36.82 16.82
C SER A 825 -5.72 -36.96 16.06
N SER A 826 -5.81 -37.86 15.08
CA SER A 826 -7.06 -38.19 14.40
C SER A 826 -8.04 -38.89 15.33
N GLU A 827 -7.57 -39.85 16.13
CA GLU A 827 -8.39 -40.55 17.12
C GLU A 827 -8.96 -39.58 18.17
N ALA A 828 -8.14 -38.68 18.70
CA ALA A 828 -8.58 -37.65 19.64
C ALA A 828 -9.66 -36.74 19.03
N THR A 829 -9.46 -36.29 17.79
CA THR A 829 -10.43 -35.44 17.07
C THR A 829 -11.75 -36.17 16.85
N ILE A 830 -11.72 -37.43 16.40
CA ILE A 830 -12.93 -38.23 16.15
C ILE A 830 -13.72 -38.48 17.44
N LYS A 831 -13.04 -38.82 18.55
CA LYS A 831 -13.71 -39.01 19.85
C LYS A 831 -14.33 -37.70 20.35
N GLY A 832 -13.63 -36.57 20.22
CA GLY A 832 -14.17 -35.25 20.57
C GLY A 832 -15.40 -34.87 19.75
N VAL A 833 -15.37 -35.13 18.44
CA VAL A 833 -16.50 -34.95 17.52
C VAL A 833 -17.70 -35.79 17.95
N ALA A 834 -17.48 -37.06 18.26
CA ALA A 834 -18.54 -37.97 18.70
C ALA A 834 -19.21 -37.48 19.99
N VAL A 835 -18.43 -37.02 20.97
CA VAL A 835 -18.97 -36.46 22.22
C VAL A 835 -19.82 -35.23 21.96
N ALA A 836 -19.36 -34.28 21.14
CA ALA A 836 -20.12 -33.07 20.84
C ALA A 836 -21.46 -33.37 20.15
N ILE A 837 -21.47 -34.31 19.20
CA ILE A 837 -22.68 -34.75 18.50
C ILE A 837 -23.64 -35.45 19.48
N MET A 838 -23.14 -36.39 20.29
CA MET A 838 -23.97 -37.12 21.27
C MET A 838 -24.63 -36.18 22.29
N VAL A 839 -23.92 -35.15 22.75
CA VAL A 839 -24.47 -34.14 23.64
C VAL A 839 -25.55 -33.31 22.95
N GLY A 840 -25.33 -32.91 21.69
CA GLY A 840 -26.33 -32.19 20.90
C GLY A 840 -27.63 -33.01 20.71
N VAL A 841 -27.50 -34.30 20.40
CA VAL A 841 -28.64 -35.24 20.34
C VAL A 841 -29.33 -35.33 21.70
N GLY A 842 -28.57 -35.54 22.77
CA GLY A 842 -29.11 -35.69 24.12
C GLY A 842 -29.88 -34.46 24.60
N ILE A 843 -29.35 -33.25 24.34
CA ILE A 843 -30.01 -32.00 24.74
C ILE A 843 -31.28 -31.75 23.96
N VAL A 844 -31.30 -31.98 22.64
CA VAL A 844 -32.52 -31.74 21.86
C VAL A 844 -33.62 -32.74 22.20
N VAL A 845 -33.27 -34.00 22.48
CA VAL A 845 -34.25 -35.04 22.87
C VAL A 845 -34.93 -34.74 24.22
N ILE A 846 -34.23 -34.04 25.12
CA ILE A 846 -34.76 -33.62 26.43
C ILE A 846 -35.48 -32.27 26.34
N SER A 847 -35.25 -31.49 25.28
CA SER A 847 -35.77 -30.14 25.10
C SER A 847 -37.22 -30.15 24.58
N PRO A 848 -38.11 -29.30 25.13
CA PRO A 848 -39.48 -29.14 24.61
C PRO A 848 -39.58 -28.24 23.37
N ILE A 849 -38.46 -27.80 22.78
CA ILE A 849 -38.41 -26.84 21.67
C ILE A 849 -38.13 -27.58 20.36
N ASP A 850 -39.16 -27.71 19.52
CA ASP A 850 -39.09 -28.39 18.20
C ASP A 850 -38.75 -27.44 17.03
N ALA A 851 -38.76 -26.12 17.26
CA ALA A 851 -38.51 -25.14 16.21
C ALA A 851 -37.01 -24.88 16.01
N LEU A 852 -36.55 -24.90 14.75
CA LEU A 852 -35.18 -24.51 14.40
C LEU A 852 -35.00 -23.01 14.64
N THR A 853 -33.98 -22.64 15.42
CA THR A 853 -33.61 -21.24 15.63
C THR A 853 -32.81 -20.67 14.45
N SER A 854 -32.76 -19.34 14.36
CA SER A 854 -31.97 -18.64 13.34
C SER A 854 -30.47 -18.99 13.40
N GLU A 855 -29.92 -19.19 14.61
CA GLU A 855 -28.53 -19.59 14.82
C GLU A 855 -28.24 -21.03 14.37
N ILE A 856 -29.23 -21.94 14.49
CA ILE A 856 -29.12 -23.31 13.96
C ILE A 856 -29.13 -23.28 12.42
N LEU A 857 -30.09 -22.55 11.83
CA LEU A 857 -30.22 -22.44 10.38
C LEU A 857 -28.98 -21.81 9.73
N ALA A 858 -28.39 -20.78 10.34
CA ALA A 858 -27.18 -20.13 9.86
C ALA A 858 -25.95 -21.06 9.73
N ARG A 859 -25.99 -22.25 10.35
CA ARG A 859 -24.91 -23.25 10.29
C ARG A 859 -25.22 -24.43 9.36
N THR A 860 -26.32 -24.39 8.62
CA THR A 860 -26.73 -25.44 7.67
C THR A 860 -26.40 -25.14 6.22
N SER A 861 -26.13 -23.87 5.89
CA SER A 861 -25.82 -23.40 4.53
C SER A 861 -24.35 -22.94 4.43
N PRO A 862 -23.38 -23.87 4.31
CA PRO A 862 -21.98 -23.51 4.23
C PRO A 862 -21.71 -22.66 2.97
N ASN A 863 -20.87 -21.64 3.10
CA ASN A 863 -20.53 -20.75 2.01
C ASN A 863 -19.00 -20.60 1.82
N VAL A 864 -18.59 -19.98 0.72
CA VAL A 864 -17.17 -19.76 0.40
C VAL A 864 -16.46 -18.85 1.41
N LEU A 865 -17.17 -17.95 2.09
CA LEU A 865 -16.60 -17.09 3.12
C LEU A 865 -16.23 -17.88 4.37
N ASP A 866 -17.04 -18.86 4.77
CA ASP A 866 -16.73 -19.77 5.90
C ASP A 866 -15.40 -20.50 5.64
N LEU A 867 -15.20 -20.95 4.39
CA LEU A 867 -13.95 -21.56 3.95
C LEU A 867 -12.75 -20.60 4.03
N MET A 868 -12.92 -19.33 3.62
CA MET A 868 -11.85 -18.33 3.71
C MET A 868 -11.48 -18.02 5.17
N VAL A 869 -12.49 -17.94 6.05
CA VAL A 869 -12.28 -17.76 7.48
C VAL A 869 -11.54 -18.97 8.06
N ALA A 870 -11.92 -20.20 7.71
CA ALA A 870 -11.24 -21.41 8.16
C ALA A 870 -9.77 -21.48 7.71
N LEU A 871 -9.46 -21.10 6.46
CA LEU A 871 -8.08 -21.00 5.97
C LEU A 871 -7.27 -19.95 6.75
N ALA A 872 -7.85 -18.78 7.01
CA ALA A 872 -7.19 -17.73 7.79
C ALA A 872 -6.96 -18.18 9.24
N SER A 873 -7.95 -18.82 9.86
CA SER A 873 -7.88 -19.35 11.23
C SER A 873 -6.81 -20.43 11.35
N GLY A 874 -6.73 -21.38 10.41
CA GLY A 874 -5.67 -22.39 10.42
C GLY A 874 -4.27 -21.79 10.26
N ALA A 875 -4.11 -20.78 9.39
CA ALA A 875 -2.84 -20.09 9.22
C ALA A 875 -2.45 -19.31 10.49
N ALA A 876 -3.40 -18.60 11.10
CA ALA A 876 -3.20 -17.84 12.33
C ALA A 876 -2.88 -18.75 13.52
N ALA A 877 -3.58 -19.89 13.64
CA ALA A 877 -3.37 -20.87 14.68
C ALA A 877 -1.97 -21.51 14.60
N GLY A 878 -1.55 -21.93 13.40
CA GLY A 878 -0.20 -22.46 13.18
C GLY A 878 0.89 -21.43 13.49
N TYR A 879 0.65 -20.15 13.17
CA TYR A 879 1.59 -19.07 13.47
C TYR A 879 1.66 -18.74 14.97
N ALA A 880 0.51 -18.59 15.62
CA ALA A 880 0.41 -18.26 17.04
C ALA A 880 0.98 -19.35 17.93
N LEU A 881 0.75 -20.63 17.60
CA LEU A 881 1.27 -21.75 18.37
C LEU A 881 2.79 -21.90 18.24
N SER A 882 3.34 -21.52 17.09
CA SER A 882 4.79 -21.56 16.86
C SER A 882 5.55 -20.46 17.60
N ARG A 883 4.87 -19.57 18.33
CA ARG A 883 5.46 -18.43 19.05
C ARG A 883 4.81 -18.23 20.42
N LYS A 884 5.58 -18.46 21.48
CA LYS A 884 5.14 -18.24 22.88
C LYS A 884 4.54 -16.86 23.14
N GLU A 885 5.08 -15.80 22.54
CA GLU A 885 4.60 -14.42 22.71
C GLU A 885 3.23 -14.15 22.06
N VAL A 886 2.84 -14.96 21.08
CA VAL A 886 1.60 -14.79 20.30
C VAL A 886 0.55 -15.84 20.66
N ALA A 887 0.93 -16.87 21.43
CA ALA A 887 0.03 -17.93 21.89
C ALA A 887 -1.16 -17.38 22.70
N ALA A 888 -1.04 -16.20 23.33
CA ALA A 888 -2.16 -15.51 23.99
C ALA A 888 -3.31 -15.11 23.03
N ALA A 889 -3.08 -15.07 21.71
CA ALA A 889 -4.09 -14.80 20.70
C ALA A 889 -4.88 -16.04 20.23
N LEU A 890 -4.50 -17.26 20.66
CA LEU A 890 -5.15 -18.51 20.27
C LEU A 890 -6.67 -18.56 20.55
N PRO A 891 -7.20 -18.01 21.67
CA PRO A 891 -8.64 -18.00 21.92
C PRO A 891 -9.43 -17.26 20.83
N GLY A 892 -8.90 -16.15 20.29
CA GLY A 892 -9.53 -15.40 19.20
C GLY A 892 -9.57 -16.16 17.88
N VAL A 893 -8.54 -16.97 17.61
CA VAL A 893 -8.49 -17.85 16.43
C VAL A 893 -9.46 -19.02 16.56
N ALA A 894 -9.63 -19.56 17.78
CA ALA A 894 -10.58 -20.62 18.07
C ALA A 894 -12.04 -20.16 17.90
N ILE A 895 -12.36 -18.93 18.31
CA ILE A 895 -13.66 -18.29 18.07
C ILE A 895 -13.96 -18.19 16.57
N ALA A 896 -12.98 -17.74 15.78
CA ALA A 896 -13.17 -17.53 14.34
C ALA A 896 -13.42 -18.83 13.55
N ALA A 897 -12.89 -19.96 14.02
CA ALA A 897 -13.05 -21.27 13.35
C ALA A 897 -14.40 -21.96 13.65
N ALA A 898 -15.06 -21.60 14.75
CA ALA A 898 -16.43 -22.01 15.08
C ALA A 898 -16.74 -23.51 14.93
N LEU A 899 -15.85 -24.42 15.35
CA LEU A 899 -15.98 -25.86 15.04
C LEU A 899 -17.00 -26.63 15.89
N VAL A 900 -17.19 -26.29 17.16
CA VAL A 900 -18.09 -27.03 18.08
C VAL A 900 -19.57 -26.79 17.78
N PRO A 901 -20.05 -25.55 17.52
CA PRO A 901 -21.47 -25.33 17.28
C PRO A 901 -22.03 -26.07 16.04
N PRO A 902 -21.34 -26.15 14.89
CA PRO A 902 -21.75 -27.01 13.79
C PRO A 902 -21.91 -28.48 14.19
N LEU A 903 -21.01 -29.03 15.03
CA LEU A 903 -21.14 -30.40 15.54
C LEU A 903 -22.38 -30.58 16.43
N CYS A 904 -22.69 -29.59 17.26
CA CYS A 904 -23.92 -29.58 18.05
C CYS A 904 -25.15 -29.48 17.14
N VAL A 905 -25.11 -28.69 16.06
CA VAL A 905 -26.18 -28.63 15.05
C VAL A 905 -26.35 -29.96 14.32
N VAL A 906 -25.25 -30.69 14.03
CA VAL A 906 -25.34 -32.07 13.52
C VAL A 906 -26.10 -32.95 14.50
N GLY A 907 -25.77 -32.89 15.80
CA GLY A 907 -26.49 -33.63 16.84
C GLY A 907 -27.96 -33.24 16.96
N ILE A 908 -28.27 -31.95 16.95
CA ILE A 908 -29.64 -31.42 16.99
C ILE A 908 -30.45 -31.87 15.76
N GLY A 909 -29.86 -31.80 14.56
CA GLY A 909 -30.50 -32.26 13.32
C GLY A 909 -30.77 -33.76 13.31
N LEU A 910 -29.84 -34.57 13.85
CA LEU A 910 -30.05 -36.02 14.02
C LEU A 910 -31.13 -36.32 15.06
N GLY A 911 -31.16 -35.61 16.18
CA GLY A 911 -32.17 -35.78 17.23
C GLY A 911 -33.58 -35.35 16.81
N THR A 912 -33.69 -34.36 15.93
CA THR A 912 -34.97 -33.88 15.35
C THR A 912 -35.37 -34.61 14.07
N THR A 913 -34.62 -35.62 13.63
CA THR A 913 -34.82 -36.38 12.36
C THR A 913 -34.71 -35.53 11.08
N GLN A 914 -34.14 -34.34 11.16
CA GLN A 914 -33.94 -33.42 10.05
C GLN A 914 -32.56 -33.63 9.41
N PHE A 915 -32.48 -34.64 8.55
CA PHE A 915 -31.22 -35.03 7.89
C PHE A 915 -30.60 -33.93 7.02
N SER A 916 -31.40 -33.01 6.48
CA SER A 916 -30.90 -31.86 5.70
C SER A 916 -30.06 -30.90 6.57
N VAL A 917 -30.55 -30.60 7.78
CA VAL A 917 -29.85 -29.77 8.78
C VAL A 917 -28.54 -30.45 9.22
N ALA A 918 -28.61 -31.74 9.52
CA ALA A 918 -27.44 -32.52 9.93
C ALA A 918 -26.38 -32.61 8.82
N LEU A 919 -26.78 -32.82 7.57
CA LEU A 919 -25.86 -32.94 6.43
C LEU A 919 -25.22 -31.57 6.10
N GLY A 920 -25.99 -30.49 6.12
CA GLY A 920 -25.49 -29.13 5.89
C GLY A 920 -24.44 -28.70 6.93
N ALA A 921 -24.71 -28.94 8.21
CA ALA A 921 -23.76 -28.64 9.28
C ALA A 921 -22.54 -29.58 9.29
N SER A 922 -22.71 -30.84 8.89
CA SER A 922 -21.60 -31.79 8.72
C SER A 922 -20.66 -31.33 7.61
N LEU A 923 -21.21 -30.82 6.51
CA LEU A 923 -20.43 -30.28 5.41
C LEU A 923 -19.64 -29.04 5.85
N LEU A 924 -20.26 -28.11 6.58
CA LEU A 924 -19.59 -26.93 7.16
C LEU A 924 -18.44 -27.32 8.11
N PHE A 925 -18.65 -28.32 8.96
CA PHE A 925 -17.60 -28.81 9.84
C PHE A 925 -16.43 -29.43 9.05
N ALA A 926 -16.73 -30.31 8.08
CA ALA A 926 -15.71 -30.99 7.29
C ALA A 926 -14.88 -30.01 6.44
N THR A 927 -15.52 -29.00 5.82
CA THR A 927 -14.85 -27.95 5.07
C THR A 927 -13.88 -27.18 5.95
N ASN A 928 -14.32 -26.78 7.14
CA ASN A 928 -13.52 -25.97 8.05
C ASN A 928 -12.35 -26.78 8.61
N LEU A 929 -12.59 -28.03 9.01
CA LEU A 929 -11.56 -28.93 9.51
C LEU A 929 -10.42 -29.13 8.50
N ILE A 930 -10.74 -29.47 7.26
CA ILE A 930 -9.72 -29.73 6.21
C ILE A 930 -8.99 -28.45 5.82
N ALA A 931 -9.70 -27.32 5.74
CA ALA A 931 -9.10 -26.03 5.46
C ALA A 931 -8.11 -25.59 6.55
N ILE A 932 -8.48 -25.76 7.83
CA ILE A 932 -7.62 -25.46 8.97
C ILE A 932 -6.37 -26.33 8.93
N ILE A 933 -6.51 -27.65 8.73
CA ILE A 933 -5.38 -28.58 8.65
C ILE A 933 -4.43 -28.20 7.53
N LEU A 934 -4.94 -27.90 6.33
CA LEU A 934 -4.10 -27.52 5.19
C LEU A 934 -3.38 -26.20 5.44
N ALA A 935 -4.09 -25.17 5.92
CA ALA A 935 -3.52 -23.86 6.17
C ALA A 935 -2.46 -23.89 7.28
N ALA A 936 -2.73 -24.62 8.38
CA ALA A 936 -1.76 -24.83 9.44
C ALA A 936 -0.52 -25.60 8.95
N ALA A 937 -0.71 -26.65 8.14
CA ALA A 937 0.39 -27.43 7.56
C ALA A 937 1.27 -26.56 6.64
N LEU A 938 0.67 -25.70 5.81
CA LEU A 938 1.39 -24.74 4.99
C LEU A 938 2.14 -23.71 5.83
N THR A 939 1.54 -23.24 6.93
CA THR A 939 2.20 -22.32 7.87
C THR A 939 3.39 -22.98 8.56
N PHE A 940 3.27 -24.21 9.06
CA PHE A 940 4.40 -24.94 9.65
C PHE A 940 5.51 -25.19 8.62
N LEU A 941 5.16 -25.55 7.38
CA LEU A 941 6.15 -25.69 6.31
C LEU A 941 6.85 -24.35 5.99
N ALA A 942 6.11 -23.24 6.03
CA ALA A 942 6.66 -21.90 5.86
C ALA A 942 7.55 -21.45 7.05
N LEU A 943 7.30 -21.96 8.27
CA LEU A 943 8.06 -21.66 9.49
C LEU A 943 9.26 -22.57 9.73
N GLY A 944 9.39 -23.67 8.97
CA GLY A 944 10.62 -24.45 8.89
C GLY A 944 10.64 -25.81 9.51
N PHE A 945 9.47 -26.36 9.80
CA PHE A 945 9.37 -27.74 10.22
C PHE A 945 9.60 -28.64 8.99
N GLN A 946 10.66 -29.45 9.00
CA GLN A 946 11.07 -30.32 7.88
C GLN A 946 11.00 -31.80 8.27
N PRO A 947 10.62 -32.70 7.33
CA PRO A 947 10.76 -34.15 7.50
C PRO A 947 12.20 -34.62 7.23
N GLN A 948 12.59 -35.79 7.77
CA GLN A 948 13.91 -36.38 7.47
C GLN A 948 14.01 -36.81 5.99
N ARG A 949 15.25 -36.94 5.48
CA ARG A 949 15.56 -37.09 4.03
C ARG A 949 14.83 -38.27 3.36
N ASP A 950 14.55 -39.34 4.10
CA ASP A 950 13.83 -40.53 3.63
C ASP A 950 12.29 -40.40 3.64
N GLU A 951 11.74 -39.33 4.20
CA GLU A 951 10.30 -39.15 4.45
C GLU A 951 9.63 -38.12 3.52
N ARG A 952 10.39 -37.50 2.61
CA ARG A 952 9.93 -36.45 1.68
C ARG A 952 8.81 -36.92 0.74
N ASN A 953 8.80 -38.20 0.39
CA ASN A 953 7.73 -38.82 -0.40
C ASN A 953 6.42 -38.99 0.40
N ARG A 954 6.49 -39.10 1.73
CA ARG A 954 5.31 -39.21 2.61
C ARG A 954 4.66 -37.83 2.83
N LEU A 955 5.46 -36.79 3.02
CA LEU A 955 5.00 -35.39 3.08
C LEU A 955 4.24 -34.98 1.81
N THR A 956 4.86 -35.20 0.65
CA THR A 956 4.25 -34.81 -0.64
C THR A 956 2.97 -35.59 -0.94
N ARG A 957 2.85 -36.84 -0.44
CA ARG A 957 1.61 -37.61 -0.53
C ARG A 957 0.54 -37.07 0.41
N GLY A 958 0.88 -36.77 1.67
CA GLY A 958 -0.03 -36.19 2.66
C GLY A 958 -0.60 -34.84 2.21
N LEU A 959 0.26 -33.90 1.79
CA LEU A 959 -0.17 -32.59 1.27
C LEU A 959 -1.02 -32.72 0.00
N LYS A 960 -0.69 -33.64 -0.91
CA LYS A 960 -1.52 -33.90 -2.10
C LYS A 960 -2.90 -34.44 -1.72
N VAL A 961 -2.99 -35.38 -0.78
CA VAL A 961 -4.27 -35.95 -0.33
C VAL A 961 -5.14 -34.89 0.32
N THR A 962 -4.59 -34.06 1.22
CA THR A 962 -5.33 -32.96 1.86
C THR A 962 -5.76 -31.90 0.85
N ALA A 963 -4.91 -31.56 -0.13
CA ALA A 963 -5.26 -30.61 -1.19
C ALA A 963 -6.35 -31.15 -2.13
N VAL A 964 -6.30 -32.43 -2.51
CA VAL A 964 -7.34 -33.08 -3.34
C VAL A 964 -8.67 -33.16 -2.59
N ALA A 965 -8.65 -33.51 -1.30
CA ALA A 965 -9.84 -33.50 -0.46
C ALA A 965 -10.47 -32.09 -0.36
N LEU A 966 -9.64 -31.05 -0.19
CA LEU A 966 -10.11 -29.67 -0.18
C LEU A 966 -10.72 -29.24 -1.52
N ILE A 967 -10.10 -29.59 -2.65
CA ILE A 967 -10.62 -29.28 -3.99
C ILE A 967 -11.97 -29.96 -4.21
N PHE A 968 -12.08 -31.24 -3.85
CA PHE A 968 -13.33 -32.00 -3.97
C PHE A 968 -14.47 -31.35 -3.16
N ILE A 969 -14.18 -30.98 -1.90
CA ILE A 969 -15.14 -30.35 -1.01
C ILE A 969 -15.48 -28.92 -1.43
N SER A 970 -14.50 -28.17 -1.96
CA SER A 970 -14.72 -26.83 -2.50
C SER A 970 -15.60 -26.86 -3.75
N ILE A 971 -15.49 -27.89 -4.59
CA ILE A 971 -16.40 -28.08 -5.72
C ILE A 971 -17.83 -28.29 -5.22
N ILE A 972 -18.04 -29.14 -4.21
CA ILE A 972 -19.37 -29.35 -3.59
C ILE A 972 -19.91 -28.04 -3.02
N LEU A 973 -19.07 -27.27 -2.31
CA LEU A 973 -19.45 -26.00 -1.70
C LEU A 973 -19.85 -24.93 -2.74
N VAL A 974 -19.10 -24.85 -3.85
CA VAL A 974 -19.42 -23.95 -4.97
C VAL A 974 -20.74 -24.35 -5.62
N ILE A 975 -20.98 -25.65 -5.82
CA ILE A 975 -22.26 -26.15 -6.35
C ILE A 975 -23.42 -25.76 -5.42
N THR A 976 -23.30 -26.03 -4.11
CA THR A 976 -24.34 -25.67 -3.13
C THR A 976 -24.56 -24.17 -3.06
N THR A 977 -23.49 -23.36 -3.06
CA THR A 977 -23.58 -21.89 -3.05
C THR A 977 -24.29 -21.38 -4.31
N VAL A 978 -23.97 -21.93 -5.49
CA VAL A 978 -24.63 -21.56 -6.75
C VAL A 978 -26.10 -21.94 -6.73
N ILE A 979 -26.46 -23.10 -6.17
CA ILE A 979 -27.85 -23.52 -6.01
C ILE A 979 -28.60 -22.56 -5.07
N THR A 980 -28.05 -22.24 -3.90
CA THR A 980 -28.67 -21.32 -2.93
C THR A 980 -28.79 -19.90 -3.48
N VAL A 981 -27.77 -19.37 -4.16
CA VAL A 981 -27.83 -18.04 -4.80
C VAL A 981 -28.85 -18.02 -5.92
N ARG A 982 -28.96 -19.10 -6.71
CA ARG A 982 -30.00 -19.21 -7.75
C ARG A 982 -31.40 -19.26 -7.14
N GLN A 983 -31.59 -19.98 -6.03
CA GLN A 983 -32.85 -20.04 -5.30
C GLN A 983 -33.25 -18.66 -4.76
N LEU A 984 -32.33 -17.95 -4.08
CA LEU A 984 -32.57 -16.60 -3.56
C LEU A 984 -32.86 -15.58 -4.67
N ASN A 985 -32.15 -15.66 -5.80
CA ASN A 985 -32.41 -14.79 -6.95
C ASN A 985 -33.77 -15.11 -7.60
N GLN A 986 -34.18 -16.38 -7.64
CA GLN A 986 -35.50 -16.77 -8.11
C GLN A 986 -36.59 -16.23 -7.18
N GLU A 987 -36.47 -16.40 -5.86
CA GLU A 987 -37.41 -15.86 -4.89
C GLU A 987 -37.52 -14.33 -4.97
N LYS A 988 -36.40 -13.62 -5.12
CA LYS A 988 -36.39 -12.16 -5.33
C LYS A 988 -37.05 -11.74 -6.65
N ASN A 989 -36.85 -12.49 -7.72
CA ASN A 989 -37.48 -12.20 -9.01
C ASN A 989 -39.00 -12.44 -8.93
N VAL A 990 -39.45 -13.53 -8.28
CA VAL A 990 -40.88 -13.79 -8.05
C VAL A 990 -41.49 -12.70 -7.18
N ALA A 991 -40.80 -12.28 -6.11
CA ALA A 991 -41.25 -11.17 -5.26
C ALA A 991 -41.37 -9.86 -6.05
N ALA A 992 -40.39 -9.53 -6.89
CA ALA A 992 -40.41 -8.31 -7.70
C ALA A 992 -41.57 -8.30 -8.71
N ILE A 993 -41.85 -9.44 -9.35
CA ILE A 993 -42.97 -9.60 -10.28
C ILE A 993 -44.29 -9.46 -9.52
N PHE A 994 -44.43 -10.15 -8.38
CA PHE A 994 -45.61 -10.07 -7.53
C PHE A 994 -45.91 -8.64 -7.05
N THR A 995 -44.90 -7.92 -6.55
CA THR A 995 -45.06 -6.53 -6.11
C THR A 995 -45.41 -5.62 -7.28
N SER A 996 -44.82 -5.82 -8.47
CA SER A 996 -45.15 -4.98 -9.63
C SER A 996 -46.60 -5.14 -10.09
N GLU A 997 -47.15 -6.37 -10.05
CA GLU A 997 -48.51 -6.65 -10.49
C GLU A 997 -49.55 -6.12 -9.49
N ILE A 998 -49.26 -6.18 -8.19
CA ILE A 998 -50.13 -5.62 -7.14
C ILE A 998 -50.08 -4.08 -7.12
N VAL A 999 -48.89 -3.49 -7.25
CA VAL A 999 -48.73 -2.02 -7.29
C VAL A 999 -49.39 -1.41 -8.54
N ALA A 1000 -49.40 -2.12 -9.67
CA ALA A 1000 -50.11 -1.70 -10.87
C ALA A 1000 -51.63 -1.57 -10.65
N ARG A 1001 -52.20 -2.31 -9.69
CA ARG A 1001 -53.64 -2.34 -9.36
C ARG A 1001 -53.99 -1.48 -8.14
N ALA A 1002 -53.18 -0.45 -7.85
CA ALA A 1002 -53.38 0.55 -6.80
C ALA A 1002 -53.34 0.02 -5.34
N ALA A 1003 -52.56 -1.03 -5.08
CA ALA A 1003 -52.31 -1.55 -3.73
C ALA A 1003 -50.80 -1.63 -3.43
N ASP A 1004 -50.39 -1.41 -2.18
CA ASP A 1004 -48.97 -1.53 -1.79
C ASP A 1004 -48.72 -2.79 -0.97
N VAL A 1005 -47.53 -3.38 -1.10
CA VAL A 1005 -47.16 -4.63 -0.43
C VAL A 1005 -46.21 -4.30 0.72
N GLU A 1006 -46.65 -4.54 1.96
CA GLU A 1006 -45.89 -4.16 3.14
C GLU A 1006 -44.92 -5.25 3.60
N ASP A 1007 -45.37 -6.51 3.57
CA ASP A 1007 -44.55 -7.68 3.89
C ASP A 1007 -44.85 -8.80 2.88
N ILE A 1008 -43.81 -9.51 2.45
CA ILE A 1008 -43.92 -10.62 1.51
C ILE A 1008 -43.00 -11.76 1.93
N GLN A 1009 -43.61 -12.91 2.19
CA GLN A 1009 -42.92 -14.14 2.50
C GLN A 1009 -43.17 -15.14 1.38
N ILE A 1010 -42.11 -15.53 0.69
CA ILE A 1010 -42.18 -16.52 -0.37
C ILE A 1010 -41.53 -17.79 0.14
N SER A 1011 -42.28 -18.88 0.15
CA SER A 1011 -41.78 -20.21 0.49
C SER A 1011 -42.00 -21.15 -0.68
N ARG A 1012 -40.95 -21.86 -1.08
CA ARG A 1012 -41.05 -22.88 -2.14
C ARG A 1012 -41.29 -24.25 -1.50
N GLN A 1013 -42.44 -24.86 -1.80
CA GLN A 1013 -42.72 -26.24 -1.46
C GLN A 1013 -42.77 -27.09 -2.74
N GLY A 1014 -41.68 -27.83 -3.02
CA GLY A 1014 -41.59 -28.68 -4.21
C GLY A 1014 -41.61 -27.88 -5.52
N ASN A 1015 -42.63 -28.11 -6.36
CA ASN A 1015 -42.83 -27.41 -7.63
C ASN A 1015 -43.83 -26.24 -7.53
N SER A 1016 -44.32 -25.94 -6.32
CA SER A 1016 -45.24 -24.83 -6.08
C SER A 1016 -44.60 -23.74 -5.22
N TYR A 1017 -44.90 -22.48 -5.54
CA TYR A 1017 -44.53 -21.33 -4.73
C TYR A 1017 -45.72 -20.92 -3.88
N THR A 1018 -45.51 -20.76 -2.58
CA THR A 1018 -46.50 -20.17 -1.68
C THR A 1018 -46.05 -18.75 -1.35
N ILE A 1019 -46.85 -17.76 -1.76
CA ILE A 1019 -46.62 -16.35 -1.48
C ILE A 1019 -47.61 -15.94 -0.39
N THR A 1020 -47.10 -15.54 0.77
CA THR A 1020 -47.89 -14.90 1.83
C THR A 1020 -47.56 -13.42 1.83
N ALA A 1021 -48.55 -12.56 1.60
CA ALA A 1021 -48.33 -11.13 1.52
C ALA A 1021 -49.31 -10.33 2.38
N LEU A 1022 -48.81 -9.26 3.00
CA LEU A 1022 -49.62 -8.23 3.63
C LEU A 1022 -49.77 -7.07 2.65
N VAL A 1023 -51.00 -6.79 2.24
CA VAL A 1023 -51.31 -5.81 1.19
C VAL A 1023 -52.14 -4.68 1.78
N LEU A 1024 -51.68 -3.45 1.61
CA LEU A 1024 -52.36 -2.22 2.01
C LEU A 1024 -53.14 -1.66 0.81
N ASN A 1025 -54.45 -1.50 0.98
CA ASN A 1025 -55.33 -1.04 -0.09
C ASN A 1025 -55.89 0.35 0.23
N TYR A 1026 -55.55 1.33 -0.60
CA TYR A 1026 -55.76 2.75 -0.33
C TYR A 1026 -57.11 3.31 -0.81
N ASP A 1027 -57.75 2.66 -1.78
CA ASP A 1027 -58.87 3.23 -2.53
C ASP A 1027 -60.24 2.56 -2.19
N ASN A 1028 -60.32 1.79 -1.10
CA ASN A 1028 -61.51 1.03 -0.68
C ASN A 1028 -62.08 0.07 -1.76
N SER A 1029 -61.40 -0.12 -2.89
CA SER A 1029 -61.71 -1.13 -3.90
C SER A 1029 -61.17 -2.46 -3.43
N THR A 1030 -62.02 -3.33 -2.88
CA THR A 1030 -61.60 -4.69 -2.52
C THR A 1030 -61.11 -5.42 -3.77
N LEU A 1031 -59.85 -5.90 -3.77
CA LEU A 1031 -59.38 -6.84 -4.80
C LEU A 1031 -60.39 -7.98 -4.86
N THR A 1032 -61.08 -8.12 -5.99
CA THR A 1032 -62.09 -9.13 -6.19
C THR A 1032 -61.44 -10.50 -6.30
N THR A 1033 -62.15 -11.57 -5.93
CA THR A 1033 -61.63 -12.94 -6.05
C THR A 1033 -61.17 -13.26 -7.48
N SER A 1034 -61.81 -12.66 -8.49
CA SER A 1034 -61.39 -12.76 -9.90
C SER A 1034 -60.04 -12.09 -10.19
N GLU A 1035 -59.74 -10.93 -9.61
CA GLU A 1035 -58.46 -10.25 -9.79
C GLU A 1035 -57.32 -11.01 -9.10
N ILE A 1036 -57.61 -11.66 -7.97
CA ILE A 1036 -56.65 -12.52 -7.27
C ILE A 1036 -56.36 -13.78 -8.09
N GLU A 1037 -57.37 -14.39 -8.71
CA GLU A 1037 -57.20 -15.52 -9.63
C GLU A 1037 -56.44 -15.14 -10.91
N GLU A 1038 -56.64 -13.92 -11.43
CA GLU A 1038 -55.86 -13.39 -12.55
C GLU A 1038 -54.38 -13.19 -12.20
N ILE A 1039 -54.09 -12.54 -11.06
CA ILE A 1039 -52.72 -12.38 -10.54
C ILE A 1039 -52.06 -13.75 -10.35
N GLN A 1040 -52.78 -14.72 -9.80
CA GLN A 1040 -52.29 -16.08 -9.62
C GLN A 1040 -51.98 -16.75 -10.97
N THR A 1041 -52.84 -16.57 -11.98
CA THR A 1041 -52.65 -17.14 -13.33
C THR A 1041 -51.48 -16.50 -14.07
N GLU A 1042 -51.27 -15.19 -13.91
CA GLU A 1042 -50.13 -14.47 -14.50
C GLU A 1042 -48.81 -14.86 -13.84
N LEU A 1043 -48.82 -15.07 -12.53
CA LEU A 1043 -47.67 -15.59 -11.79
C LEU A 1043 -47.37 -17.04 -12.16
N ASP A 1044 -48.40 -17.88 -12.34
CA ASP A 1044 -48.23 -19.27 -12.82
C ASP A 1044 -47.52 -19.31 -14.18
N GLN A 1045 -47.89 -18.40 -15.08
CA GLN A 1045 -47.27 -18.27 -16.41
C GLN A 1045 -45.85 -17.68 -16.35
N ALA A 1046 -45.62 -16.68 -15.51
CA ALA A 1046 -44.32 -16.03 -15.37
C ALA A 1046 -43.28 -16.90 -14.66
N VAL A 1047 -43.71 -17.72 -13.70
CA VAL A 1047 -42.84 -18.58 -12.87
C VAL A 1047 -42.71 -19.99 -13.45
N GLY A 1048 -43.63 -20.42 -14.32
CA GLY A 1048 -43.59 -21.72 -15.00
C GLY A 1048 -43.99 -22.90 -14.11
N GLY A 1049 -44.81 -22.65 -13.09
CA GLY A 1049 -45.31 -23.64 -12.12
C GLY A 1049 -46.39 -23.05 -11.20
N PRO A 1050 -47.16 -23.87 -10.47
CA PRO A 1050 -48.29 -23.41 -9.67
C PRO A 1050 -47.87 -22.54 -8.48
N VAL A 1051 -48.39 -21.34 -8.41
CA VAL A 1051 -48.22 -20.35 -7.35
C VAL A 1051 -49.51 -20.30 -6.55
N GLN A 1052 -49.40 -20.42 -5.23
CA GLN A 1052 -50.51 -20.20 -4.30
C GLN A 1052 -50.28 -18.90 -3.57
N VAL A 1053 -51.25 -18.00 -3.64
CA VAL A 1053 -51.16 -16.66 -3.04
C VAL A 1053 -52.10 -16.57 -1.84
N PHE A 1054 -51.55 -16.30 -0.66
CA PHE A 1054 -52.28 -15.97 0.56
C PHE A 1054 -52.09 -14.49 0.86
N MET A 1055 -53.12 -13.69 0.63
CA MET A 1055 -53.09 -12.25 0.91
C MET A 1055 -53.94 -11.93 2.14
N THR A 1056 -53.34 -11.18 3.06
CA THR A 1056 -54.10 -10.44 4.08
C THR A 1056 -54.21 -9.01 3.60
N ILE A 1057 -55.42 -8.57 3.24
CA ILE A 1057 -55.67 -7.21 2.78
C ILE A 1057 -56.13 -6.37 3.96
N LEU A 1058 -55.40 -5.31 4.28
CA LEU A 1058 -55.81 -4.32 5.26
C LEU A 1058 -56.35 -3.08 4.52
N PRO A 1059 -57.61 -2.68 4.76
CA PRO A 1059 -58.12 -1.42 4.24
C PRO A 1059 -57.36 -0.27 4.93
N ALA A 1060 -56.68 0.54 4.13
CA ALA A 1060 -56.00 1.73 4.58
C ALA A 1060 -56.71 2.92 3.93
N THR A 1061 -57.26 3.85 4.71
CA THR A 1061 -57.71 5.11 4.12
C THR A 1061 -56.49 5.94 3.77
N ARG A 1062 -56.44 6.50 2.57
CA ARG A 1062 -55.46 7.52 2.18
C ARG A 1062 -55.73 8.85 2.90
N GLY A 1063 -55.82 8.79 4.23
CA GLY A 1063 -56.20 9.89 5.11
C GLY A 1063 -55.05 10.85 5.44
N ASP A 1064 -53.96 10.88 4.68
CA ASP A 1064 -52.77 11.69 4.99
C ASP A 1064 -52.07 12.33 3.76
N LEU A 1065 -52.63 12.25 2.54
CA LEU A 1065 -51.97 12.84 1.35
C LEU A 1065 -52.77 13.96 0.65
N ASP A 1066 -54.08 14.08 0.87
CA ASP A 1066 -54.89 15.15 0.24
C ASP A 1066 -54.94 16.48 1.03
N ASN A 1067 -54.27 16.56 2.20
CA ASN A 1067 -54.31 17.75 3.08
C ASN A 1067 -52.98 18.52 3.16
N SER A 1068 -52.00 18.26 2.28
CA SER A 1068 -50.70 18.95 2.34
C SER A 1068 -50.86 20.46 2.28
N ASP A 1069 -51.66 20.98 1.35
CA ASP A 1069 -51.65 22.42 1.09
C ASP A 1069 -52.29 23.23 2.22
N ASN A 1070 -53.41 22.77 2.78
CA ASN A 1070 -54.04 23.43 3.93
C ASN A 1070 -53.21 23.29 5.22
N LEU A 1071 -52.55 22.15 5.45
CA LEU A 1071 -51.66 21.97 6.62
C LEU A 1071 -50.34 22.74 6.48
N ILE A 1072 -49.80 22.85 5.26
CA ILE A 1072 -48.65 23.69 4.93
C ILE A 1072 -49.04 25.16 5.13
N GLN A 1073 -50.19 25.60 4.63
CA GLN A 1073 -50.66 26.98 4.77
C GLN A 1073 -50.99 27.34 6.22
N LEU A 1074 -51.58 26.42 7.00
CA LEU A 1074 -51.74 26.57 8.45
C LEU A 1074 -50.39 26.71 9.16
N ASN A 1075 -49.41 25.87 8.82
CA ASN A 1075 -48.08 25.91 9.42
C ASN A 1075 -47.33 27.20 9.08
N GLU A 1076 -47.35 27.64 7.82
CA GLU A 1076 -46.73 28.90 7.39
C GLU A 1076 -47.36 30.11 8.08
N THR A 1077 -48.69 30.16 8.13
CA THR A 1077 -49.44 31.25 8.78
C THR A 1077 -49.18 31.27 10.29
N PHE A 1078 -49.18 30.10 10.93
CA PHE A 1078 -48.90 29.97 12.36
C PHE A 1078 -47.46 30.37 12.71
N GLN A 1079 -46.46 29.90 11.96
CA GLN A 1079 -45.06 30.27 12.17
C GLN A 1079 -44.83 31.77 12.01
N LYS A 1080 -45.46 32.39 11.01
CA LYS A 1080 -45.38 33.83 10.79
C LYS A 1080 -45.94 34.60 11.99
N ALA A 1081 -47.13 34.23 12.45
CA ALA A 1081 -47.81 34.91 13.55
C ALA A 1081 -47.09 34.75 14.90
N VAL A 1082 -46.50 33.57 15.18
CA VAL A 1082 -45.68 33.33 16.38
C VAL A 1082 -44.38 34.14 16.35
N LYS A 1083 -43.75 34.27 15.17
CA LYS A 1083 -42.53 35.07 15.00
C LYS A 1083 -42.77 36.57 15.18
N GLU A 1084 -43.94 37.07 14.78
CA GLU A 1084 -44.34 38.48 15.02
C GLU A 1084 -44.47 38.81 16.51
N GLN A 1085 -44.72 37.82 17.36
CA GLN A 1085 -44.81 37.95 18.82
C GLN A 1085 -43.50 37.63 19.56
N ASN A 1086 -42.36 37.50 18.85
CA ASN A 1086 -41.06 37.15 19.42
C ASN A 1086 -41.03 35.84 20.24
N ALA A 1087 -41.83 34.84 19.86
CA ALA A 1087 -41.82 33.52 20.51
C ALA A 1087 -41.18 32.43 19.64
N VAL A 1088 -40.69 31.36 20.28
CA VAL A 1088 -40.13 30.17 19.64
C VAL A 1088 -41.08 28.99 19.82
N ILE A 1089 -41.35 28.25 18.75
CA ILE A 1089 -42.18 27.04 18.78
C ILE A 1089 -41.34 25.86 19.27
N GLU A 1090 -41.72 25.28 20.40
CA GLU A 1090 -41.10 24.04 20.93
C GLU A 1090 -41.75 22.79 20.32
N SER A 1091 -43.08 22.80 20.20
CA SER A 1091 -43.82 21.73 19.52
C SER A 1091 -45.01 22.32 18.76
N TYR A 1092 -45.35 21.71 17.62
CA TYR A 1092 -46.49 22.10 16.78
C TYR A 1092 -47.02 20.86 16.06
N THR A 1093 -48.28 20.51 16.33
CA THR A 1093 -48.97 19.38 15.71
C THR A 1093 -50.36 19.82 15.21
N PRO A 1094 -50.52 20.07 13.90
CA PRO A 1094 -51.82 20.33 13.31
C PRO A 1094 -52.51 18.99 13.01
N SER A 1095 -53.78 18.86 13.36
CA SER A 1095 -54.59 17.68 13.09
C SER A 1095 -55.99 18.10 12.62
N LYS A 1096 -56.61 17.30 11.75
CA LYS A 1096 -58.01 17.52 11.35
C LYS A 1096 -58.90 16.62 12.20
N GLN A 1097 -59.83 17.21 12.95
CA GLN A 1097 -60.82 16.48 13.74
C GLN A 1097 -62.22 16.74 13.19
N GLY A 1098 -62.72 15.82 12.35
CA GLY A 1098 -64.02 16.00 11.69
C GLY A 1098 -64.04 17.25 10.80
N ASP A 1099 -64.96 18.18 11.08
CA ASP A 1099 -65.18 19.41 10.29
C ASP A 1099 -64.31 20.61 10.71
N HIS A 1100 -63.41 20.45 11.69
CA HIS A 1100 -62.51 21.51 12.15
C HIS A 1100 -61.06 21.04 12.24
N TYR A 1101 -60.13 22.00 12.21
CA TYR A 1101 -58.70 21.78 12.40
C TYR A 1101 -58.33 22.12 13.85
N LEU A 1102 -57.48 21.29 14.47
CA LEU A 1102 -56.96 21.51 15.81
C LEU A 1102 -55.44 21.66 15.74
N ILE A 1103 -54.94 22.77 16.27
CA ILE A 1103 -53.50 23.01 16.42
C ILE A 1103 -53.15 22.89 17.90
N ASN A 1104 -52.28 21.93 18.20
CA ASN A 1104 -51.64 21.83 19.52
C ASN A 1104 -50.22 22.38 19.41
N ALA A 1105 -49.88 23.37 20.23
CA ALA A 1105 -48.54 23.95 20.20
C ALA A 1105 -48.02 24.36 21.59
N THR A 1106 -46.71 24.22 21.78
CA THR A 1106 -46.00 24.77 22.95
C THR A 1106 -45.08 25.88 22.49
N LEU A 1107 -45.20 27.06 23.08
CA LEU A 1107 -44.43 28.26 22.74
C LEU A 1107 -43.55 28.69 23.91
N ILE A 1108 -42.32 29.12 23.62
CA ILE A 1108 -41.38 29.69 24.59
C ILE A 1108 -41.20 31.17 24.27
N THR A 1109 -41.43 32.05 25.24
CA THR A 1109 -41.32 33.52 25.08
C THR A 1109 -40.63 34.17 26.28
N GLU A 1110 -39.99 35.32 26.07
CA GLU A 1110 -39.39 36.12 27.14
C GLU A 1110 -40.45 36.83 28.01
N ASN A 1111 -41.68 36.96 27.51
CA ASN A 1111 -42.79 37.59 28.24
C ASN A 1111 -44.11 36.88 27.95
N THR A 1112 -44.69 36.21 28.94
CA THR A 1112 -45.96 35.48 28.78
C THR A 1112 -47.16 36.37 28.45
N ASP A 1113 -47.10 37.68 28.77
CA ASP A 1113 -48.18 38.64 28.44
C ASP A 1113 -48.27 38.95 26.94
N SER A 1114 -47.29 38.52 26.13
CA SER A 1114 -47.31 38.65 24.66
C SER A 1114 -48.41 37.83 23.98
N PHE A 1115 -48.95 36.80 24.65
CA PHE A 1115 -50.04 35.94 24.16
C PHE A 1115 -51.28 36.03 25.06
N SER A 1116 -51.88 37.22 25.19
CA SER A 1116 -53.18 37.39 25.84
C SER A 1116 -54.32 36.70 25.08
N ASP A 1117 -55.45 36.41 25.75
CA ASP A 1117 -56.63 35.78 25.13
C ASP A 1117 -57.12 36.50 23.87
N ALA A 1118 -56.98 37.83 23.82
CA ALA A 1118 -57.34 38.64 22.66
C ALA A 1118 -56.42 38.38 21.44
N VAL A 1119 -55.15 38.10 21.68
CA VAL A 1119 -54.16 37.77 20.65
C VAL A 1119 -54.39 36.35 20.13
N LEU A 1120 -54.69 35.40 21.02
CA LEU A 1120 -55.00 34.01 20.65
C LEU A 1120 -56.29 33.92 19.82
N LEU A 1121 -57.31 34.69 20.18
CA LEU A 1121 -58.56 34.78 19.41
C LEU A 1121 -58.33 35.35 18.00
N LYS A 1122 -57.49 36.40 17.89
CA LYS A 1122 -57.11 36.98 16.60
C LYS A 1122 -56.36 35.98 15.72
N LEU A 1123 -55.41 35.26 16.31
CA LEU A 1123 -54.61 34.22 15.63
C LEU A 1123 -55.51 33.08 15.13
N GLN A 1124 -56.45 32.63 15.96
CA GLN A 1124 -57.42 31.59 15.59
C GLN A 1124 -58.32 32.01 14.42
N THR A 1125 -58.71 33.30 14.40
CA THR A 1125 -59.52 33.88 13.32
C THR A 1125 -58.74 33.94 12.01
N GLU A 1126 -57.50 34.46 12.04
CA GLU A 1126 -56.61 34.53 10.87
C GLU A 1126 -56.32 33.13 10.29
N LEU A 1127 -56.11 32.13 11.14
CA LEU A 1127 -55.89 30.75 10.69
C LEU A 1127 -57.15 30.15 10.08
N SER A 1128 -58.32 30.39 10.67
CA SER A 1128 -59.60 29.89 10.13
C SER A 1128 -59.94 30.53 8.78
N GLU A 1129 -59.63 31.82 8.60
CA GLU A 1129 -59.79 32.52 7.33
C GLU A 1129 -58.81 32.03 6.25
N SER A 1130 -57.57 31.70 6.64
CA SER A 1130 -56.52 31.28 5.71
C SER A 1130 -56.87 30.01 4.92
N ILE A 1131 -57.63 29.10 5.53
CA ILE A 1131 -58.03 27.81 4.94
C ILE A 1131 -59.55 27.66 4.75
N GLN A 1132 -60.33 28.72 5.01
CA GLN A 1132 -61.79 28.73 4.93
C GLN A 1132 -62.47 27.59 5.72
N ALA A 1133 -61.92 27.22 6.87
CA ALA A 1133 -62.42 26.16 7.73
C ALA A 1133 -62.20 26.52 9.21
N PRO A 1134 -63.06 26.06 10.13
CA PRO A 1134 -62.90 26.38 11.55
C PRO A 1134 -61.62 25.76 12.12
N VAL A 1135 -60.79 26.60 12.75
CA VAL A 1135 -59.55 26.19 13.44
C VAL A 1135 -59.74 26.40 14.95
N ALA A 1136 -59.30 25.44 15.75
CA ALA A 1136 -59.21 25.50 17.20
C ALA A 1136 -57.74 25.47 17.62
N LEU A 1137 -57.39 26.27 18.65
CA LEU A 1137 -56.03 26.38 19.17
C LEU A 1137 -55.97 25.84 20.60
N GLN A 1138 -55.01 24.97 20.88
CA GLN A 1138 -54.57 24.63 22.22
C GLN A 1138 -53.08 24.97 22.35
N ILE A 1139 -52.81 26.11 22.99
CA ILE A 1139 -51.46 26.67 23.09
C ILE A 1139 -51.04 26.71 24.56
N VAL A 1140 -49.86 26.14 24.85
CA VAL A 1140 -49.20 26.24 26.15
C VAL A 1140 -48.01 27.19 26.00
N VAL A 1141 -47.98 28.27 26.79
CA VAL A 1141 -46.90 29.28 26.73
C VAL A 1141 -46.01 29.13 27.96
N LEU A 1142 -44.71 29.00 27.74
CA LEU A 1142 -43.67 28.84 28.76
C LEU A 1142 -42.73 30.06 28.75
N GLU A 1143 -42.32 30.51 29.94
CA GLU A 1143 -41.41 31.65 30.10
C GLU A 1143 -39.94 31.19 30.04
N GLY A 1144 -39.13 31.73 29.11
CA GLY A 1144 -37.73 31.35 28.97
C GLY A 1144 -36.94 32.08 27.87
N LEU A 1145 -35.60 32.13 28.00
CA LEU A 1145 -34.69 32.75 27.02
C LEU A 1145 -34.56 31.86 25.76
N PRO A 1146 -34.83 32.38 24.54
CA PRO A 1146 -34.76 31.59 23.32
C PRO A 1146 -33.30 31.27 22.95
N LYS A 1147 -32.85 30.04 23.21
CA LYS A 1147 -31.63 29.50 22.58
C LYS A 1147 -31.93 29.25 21.11
N ASN A 1148 -31.03 29.67 20.22
CA ASN A 1148 -31.07 29.37 18.77
C ASN A 1148 -31.05 27.86 18.51
N LEU A 1149 -32.20 27.21 18.64
CA LEU A 1149 -32.49 25.93 18.04
C LEU A 1149 -32.82 26.19 16.57
N GLN A 1150 -32.06 25.54 15.69
CA GLN A 1150 -32.29 25.57 14.24
C GLN A 1150 -33.73 25.14 13.94
N ALA A 1151 -34.29 25.72 12.87
CA ALA A 1151 -35.63 25.42 12.38
C ALA A 1151 -35.92 23.92 12.42
N VAL A 1152 -37.04 23.55 13.06
CA VAL A 1152 -37.59 22.20 12.98
C VAL A 1152 -37.77 21.89 11.49
N PRO A 1153 -37.05 20.90 10.93
CA PRO A 1153 -37.27 20.52 9.54
C PRO A 1153 -38.71 20.06 9.40
N LEU A 1154 -39.32 20.35 8.24
CA LEU A 1154 -40.59 19.75 7.83
C LEU A 1154 -40.58 18.26 8.21
N PRO A 1155 -41.67 17.72 8.79
CA PRO A 1155 -41.77 16.28 8.99
C PRO A 1155 -41.60 15.65 7.61
N THR A 1156 -40.43 15.04 7.41
CA THR A 1156 -40.13 14.27 6.24
C THR A 1156 -40.95 13.00 6.39
N SER A 1157 -41.88 12.81 5.47
CA SER A 1157 -42.56 11.54 5.31
C SER A 1157 -41.50 10.43 5.15
N THR A 1158 -41.50 9.55 6.15
CA THR A 1158 -40.99 8.16 6.21
C THR A 1158 -39.45 7.94 6.15
N PRO A 1159 -38.91 6.99 6.96
CA PRO A 1159 -39.23 5.57 6.88
C PRO A 1159 -39.72 4.89 8.19
N LYS A 1160 -40.71 3.99 8.02
CA LYS A 1160 -41.06 2.74 8.75
C LYS A 1160 -40.25 2.40 10.02
N LEU A 1161 -40.78 1.89 11.14
CA LEU A 1161 -41.87 0.91 11.36
C LEU A 1161 -42.21 0.85 12.88
N LYS A 1162 -43.48 0.70 13.24
CA LYS A 1162 -43.90 -0.26 14.27
C LYS A 1162 -45.34 -0.70 14.05
#